data_AF-A0A9W5YYU4-F1
#
_entry.id   AF-A0A9W5YYU4-F1
#
_cell.length_a   1.000
_cell.length_b   1.000
_cell.length_c   1.000
_cell.angle_alpha   90.00
_cell.angle_beta   90.00
_cell.angle_gamma   90.00
#
_symmetry.space_group_name_H-M   'P 1'
#
loop_
_entity.id
_entity.type
_entity.pdbx_description
1 polymer ?
#
loop_
_entity_poly.entity_id
_entity_poly.type
_entity_poly.pdbx_seq_one_letter_code
_entity_poly.pdbx_strand_id
1 'polypeptide(L)'
;MTSERKQRLLAPAAPVKDPLPRPSSRKVSTACSNCRLKKARCSGTAPCDLCVKHDLECNIDEATDSRRKIHLKRKINRLEGDRDLFVQVLETLRNGDITRVQSLLQLIRSNVSLEELQLFVEDKFEAASTLDSTADEAPLSNGFIAKIPRRVLNIKRLADQPVFRVPAIPWTRITDDDDFVSHLISLYFTWRYPCFPCLDQEVFIRDMKTARLNSRFCSPFLVNAILADACAYSDFAEAYEIPSDPSTRGLHFYNEAKRCFEQEDGHLTIATVQGLAILSTCACFMGKDRRGWIYQGQLAFAAKELERTLRTVSPDSSSEASDIRRVTDITLWGLYNMTIASAFAYQKPPLIEKPLCPCPPSTHDHGPLWHPYPHEGGGFQAHYMCYFNGLSELTTIVDDWCTLFSDGFTKPTPDEVQDMEIKVRKRLAAWEKTLRPCLKIEFEREVLPHVLCLHMYYHDICITVSELAKEAAAAEDQRVGPKEMSLASARHIAGLMEVHRSSWGIDIFPASHIQWISVSLFTLLGELDDLANQEAFITLCVAAKVASRRWPLARGTLRTVQVTAKKLGVRLPPETDALFIDFEREIWGPNGRKGLSSLYPNFAVLTGSLRNEAVEMDKFLEKEDDLEALDLMDDDEMIS
;
A
#
# COMPACT_ATOMS: atom_id res chain seq x y z
N MET A 1 18.87 -52.35 -59.66
CA MET A 1 19.24 -53.59 -58.95
C MET A 1 20.20 -53.21 -57.83
N THR A 2 19.63 -53.00 -56.66
CA THR A 2 20.26 -52.53 -55.42
C THR A 2 20.73 -53.73 -54.61
N SER A 3 21.97 -53.68 -54.11
CA SER A 3 22.59 -54.74 -53.29
C SER A 3 22.36 -54.45 -51.80
N GLU A 4 21.61 -55.33 -51.14
CA GLU A 4 21.33 -55.32 -49.71
C GLU A 4 22.44 -56.04 -48.91
N ARG A 5 22.93 -55.38 -47.85
CA ARG A 5 23.89 -55.93 -46.88
C ARG A 5 23.17 -56.16 -45.56
N LYS A 6 23.00 -57.43 -45.16
CA LYS A 6 22.32 -57.88 -43.93
C LYS A 6 22.97 -57.30 -42.66
N GLN A 7 22.20 -56.58 -41.85
CA GLN A 7 22.55 -56.15 -40.48
C GLN A 7 22.27 -57.27 -39.46
N ARG A 8 23.20 -57.47 -38.52
CA ARG A 8 23.08 -58.39 -37.38
C ARG A 8 22.26 -57.74 -36.26
N LEU A 9 21.28 -58.46 -35.74
CA LEU A 9 20.43 -58.07 -34.59
C LEU A 9 21.20 -58.32 -33.28
N LEU A 10 21.24 -57.29 -32.41
CA LEU A 10 21.76 -57.37 -31.03
C LEU A 10 20.60 -57.62 -30.05
N ALA A 11 20.84 -58.44 -29.03
CA ALA A 11 19.88 -58.82 -27.99
C ALA A 11 19.53 -57.66 -27.03
N PRO A 12 18.33 -57.64 -26.42
CA PRO A 12 17.89 -56.55 -25.54
C PRO A 12 18.62 -56.53 -24.19
N ALA A 13 18.94 -55.32 -23.72
CA ALA A 13 19.60 -55.06 -22.44
C ALA A 13 18.67 -55.29 -21.23
N ALA A 14 19.23 -55.77 -20.13
CA ALA A 14 18.55 -55.99 -18.85
C ALA A 14 18.13 -54.66 -18.16
N PRO A 15 17.09 -54.66 -17.30
CA PRO A 15 16.57 -53.44 -16.67
C PRO A 15 17.54 -52.86 -15.63
N VAL A 16 17.79 -51.56 -15.76
CA VAL A 16 18.60 -50.74 -14.84
C VAL A 16 17.78 -50.48 -13.56
N LYS A 17 18.35 -50.81 -12.39
CA LYS A 17 17.83 -50.35 -11.10
C LYS A 17 18.34 -48.93 -10.84
N ASP A 18 17.43 -47.99 -10.58
CA ASP A 18 17.76 -46.62 -10.18
C ASP A 18 18.54 -46.60 -8.84
N PRO A 19 19.63 -45.81 -8.72
CA PRO A 19 20.30 -45.62 -7.45
C PRO A 19 19.54 -44.59 -6.59
N LEU A 20 19.24 -44.98 -5.34
CA LEU A 20 18.64 -44.12 -4.31
C LEU A 20 19.42 -42.80 -4.12
N PRO A 21 18.72 -41.67 -3.81
CA PRO A 21 19.36 -40.37 -3.63
C PRO A 21 20.23 -40.34 -2.36
N ARG A 22 21.48 -39.89 -2.51
CA ARG A 22 22.39 -39.65 -1.37
C ARG A 22 21.99 -38.34 -0.64
N PRO A 23 21.99 -38.30 0.69
CA PRO A 23 21.72 -37.06 1.43
C PRO A 23 22.82 -36.01 1.19
N SER A 24 22.41 -34.83 0.77
CA SER A 24 23.24 -33.63 0.64
C SER A 24 23.80 -33.22 2.00
N SER A 25 25.12 -33.29 2.19
CA SER A 25 25.76 -32.85 3.43
C SER A 25 25.77 -31.32 3.51
N ARG A 26 25.09 -30.74 4.50
CA ARG A 26 25.17 -29.30 4.84
C ARG A 26 26.63 -28.90 5.09
N LYS A 27 27.12 -27.86 4.39
CA LYS A 27 28.47 -27.32 4.60
C LYS A 27 28.47 -26.44 5.85
N VAL A 28 29.23 -26.81 6.87
CA VAL A 28 29.32 -26.09 8.16
C VAL A 28 30.41 -25.01 8.09
N SER A 29 30.17 -23.85 8.71
CA SER A 29 31.10 -22.70 8.71
C SER A 29 32.35 -22.92 9.58
N THR A 30 32.20 -23.61 10.72
CA THR A 30 33.25 -23.89 11.71
C THR A 30 33.11 -25.30 12.29
N ALA A 31 34.16 -26.13 12.19
CA ALA A 31 34.23 -27.43 12.85
C ALA A 31 34.68 -27.30 14.32
N CYS A 32 34.22 -28.21 15.19
CA CYS A 32 34.64 -28.25 16.60
C CYS A 32 36.15 -28.52 16.76
N SER A 33 36.71 -28.20 17.93
CA SER A 33 38.14 -28.35 18.25
C SER A 33 38.69 -29.74 17.93
N ASN A 34 37.98 -30.79 18.34
CA ASN A 34 38.37 -32.19 18.13
C ASN A 34 38.29 -32.63 16.65
N CYS A 35 37.27 -32.18 15.91
CA CYS A 35 37.18 -32.45 14.46
C CYS A 35 38.25 -31.69 13.65
N ARG A 36 38.62 -30.48 14.10
CA ARG A 36 39.74 -29.71 13.53
C ARG A 36 41.07 -30.44 13.72
N LEU A 37 41.36 -30.92 14.95
CA LEU A 37 42.59 -31.65 15.25
C LEU A 37 42.71 -32.97 14.47
N LYS A 38 41.62 -33.74 14.36
CA LYS A 38 41.60 -35.02 13.65
C LYS A 38 41.42 -34.90 12.13
N LYS A 39 41.32 -33.68 11.58
CA LYS A 39 40.98 -33.41 10.16
C LYS A 39 39.76 -34.22 9.67
N ALA A 40 38.77 -34.39 10.55
CA ALA A 40 37.57 -35.18 10.30
C ALA A 40 36.37 -34.29 9.95
N ARG A 41 35.37 -34.84 9.26
CA ARG A 41 34.14 -34.10 8.93
C ARG A 41 33.31 -33.84 10.19
N CYS A 42 32.99 -32.57 10.43
CA CYS A 42 32.16 -32.12 11.54
C CYS A 42 30.73 -31.85 11.07
N SER A 43 29.74 -32.31 11.83
CA SER A 43 28.31 -32.06 11.57
C SER A 43 27.87 -30.63 11.90
N GLY A 44 28.63 -29.91 12.73
CA GLY A 44 28.39 -28.50 13.05
C GLY A 44 27.34 -28.24 14.13
N THR A 45 26.71 -29.29 14.63
CA THR A 45 25.90 -29.29 15.85
C THR A 45 26.80 -29.56 17.05
N ALA A 46 26.54 -28.91 18.20
CA ALA A 46 27.21 -29.23 19.46
C ALA A 46 26.22 -30.00 20.37
N PRO A 47 26.51 -31.26 20.76
CA PRO A 47 27.67 -32.07 20.37
C PRO A 47 27.59 -32.63 18.93
N CYS A 48 28.74 -32.78 18.28
CA CYS A 48 28.84 -33.20 16.88
C CYS A 48 28.70 -34.73 16.73
N ASP A 49 28.21 -35.24 15.59
CA ASP A 49 27.95 -36.67 15.40
C ASP A 49 29.19 -37.56 15.61
N LEU A 50 30.36 -37.05 15.23
CA LEU A 50 31.63 -37.72 15.44
C LEU A 50 32.03 -37.72 16.92
N CYS A 51 31.74 -36.62 17.61
CA CYS A 51 32.06 -36.39 19.01
C CYS A 51 31.20 -37.28 19.91
N VAL A 52 29.91 -37.41 19.58
CA VAL A 52 28.97 -38.34 20.25
C VAL A 52 29.40 -39.79 20.05
N LYS A 53 29.84 -40.18 18.84
CA LYS A 53 30.27 -41.56 18.56
C LYS A 53 31.54 -41.99 19.27
N HIS A 54 32.42 -41.06 19.61
CA HIS A 54 33.72 -41.37 20.23
C HIS A 54 33.79 -40.93 21.70
N ASP A 55 32.66 -40.50 22.27
CA ASP A 55 32.54 -39.99 23.63
C ASP A 55 33.58 -38.88 23.92
N LEU A 56 33.67 -37.91 23.00
CA LEU A 56 34.61 -36.79 23.07
C LEU A 56 33.89 -35.48 23.37
N GLU A 57 34.49 -34.66 24.25
CA GLU A 57 33.99 -33.32 24.54
C GLU A 57 33.99 -32.44 23.28
N CYS A 58 32.83 -31.89 22.92
CA CYS A 58 32.63 -31.13 21.69
C CYS A 58 32.53 -29.63 21.97
N ASN A 59 33.66 -28.93 21.91
CA ASN A 59 33.69 -27.47 21.99
C ASN A 59 33.76 -26.85 20.59
N ILE A 60 32.72 -26.09 20.22
CA ILE A 60 32.71 -25.24 19.02
C ILE A 60 32.99 -23.81 19.47
N ASP A 61 34.22 -23.34 19.26
CA ASP A 61 34.60 -21.97 19.59
C ASP A 61 34.07 -20.99 18.53
N GLU A 62 32.90 -20.41 18.83
CA GLU A 62 32.22 -19.41 18.00
C GLU A 62 33.06 -18.15 17.75
N ALA A 63 34.05 -17.84 18.60
CA ALA A 63 34.89 -16.66 18.46
C ALA A 63 35.92 -16.77 17.32
N THR A 64 36.15 -17.99 16.79
CA THR A 64 37.11 -18.23 15.70
C THR A 64 36.52 -18.10 14.29
N ASP A 65 35.23 -17.74 14.16
CA ASP A 65 34.59 -17.53 12.85
C ASP A 65 35.06 -16.21 12.19
N SER A 66 36.12 -16.35 11.39
CA SER A 66 36.68 -15.26 10.59
C SER A 66 35.68 -14.59 9.64
N ARG A 67 34.60 -15.27 9.21
CA ARG A 67 33.59 -14.70 8.32
C ARG A 67 32.66 -13.74 9.07
N ARG A 68 32.31 -14.06 10.32
CA ARG A 68 31.53 -13.18 11.22
C ARG A 68 32.33 -11.92 11.57
N LYS A 69 33.63 -12.07 11.83
CA LYS A 69 34.55 -10.93 12.08
C LYS A 69 34.65 -9.97 10.88
N ILE A 70 34.71 -10.48 9.66
CA ILE A 70 34.71 -9.64 8.44
C ILE A 70 33.39 -8.90 8.27
N HIS A 71 32.25 -9.56 8.54
CA HIS A 71 30.94 -8.93 8.47
C HIS A 71 30.78 -7.81 9.52
N LEU A 72 31.14 -8.07 10.78
CA LEU A 72 31.14 -7.04 11.83
C LEU A 72 32.07 -5.88 11.46
N LYS A 73 33.28 -6.15 10.96
CA LYS A 73 34.21 -5.09 10.55
C LYS A 73 33.66 -4.24 9.41
N ARG A 74 33.01 -4.84 8.41
CA ARG A 74 32.33 -4.08 7.34
C ARG A 74 31.17 -3.25 7.87
N LYS A 75 30.41 -3.77 8.84
CA LYS A 75 29.31 -3.04 9.48
C LYS A 75 29.83 -1.85 10.30
N ILE A 76 30.89 -2.05 11.09
CA ILE A 76 31.54 -0.98 11.86
C ILE A 76 32.04 0.10 10.93
N ASN A 77 32.75 -0.26 9.86
CA ASN A 77 33.24 0.73 8.89
C ASN A 77 32.10 1.52 8.21
N ARG A 78 30.94 0.91 7.96
CA ARG A 78 29.76 1.62 7.42
C ARG A 78 29.17 2.58 8.45
N LEU A 79 28.95 2.12 9.67
CA LEU A 79 28.41 2.95 10.76
C LEU A 79 29.35 4.12 11.12
N GLU A 80 30.66 3.90 11.04
CA GLU A 80 31.65 4.97 11.19
C GLU A 80 31.56 5.97 10.04
N GLY A 81 31.40 5.51 8.79
CA GLY A 81 31.17 6.38 7.63
C GLY A 81 29.88 7.20 7.74
N ASP A 82 28.77 6.58 8.12
CA ASP A 82 27.47 7.27 8.30
C ASP A 82 27.57 8.32 9.42
N ARG A 83 28.25 7.98 10.54
CA ARG A 83 28.50 8.93 11.64
C ARG A 83 29.32 10.12 11.15
N ASP A 84 30.39 9.87 10.42
CA ASP A 84 31.27 10.92 9.93
C ASP A 84 30.54 11.84 8.93
N LEU A 85 29.66 11.27 8.08
CA LEU A 85 28.74 12.05 7.23
C LEU A 85 27.80 12.93 8.06
N PHE A 86 27.15 12.40 9.11
CA PHE A 86 26.27 13.21 9.97
C PHE A 86 27.02 14.34 10.68
N VAL A 87 28.27 14.10 11.10
CA VAL A 87 29.12 15.14 11.67
C VAL A 87 29.41 16.22 10.63
N GLN A 88 29.74 15.85 9.38
CA GLN A 88 29.99 16.82 8.32
C GLN A 88 28.73 17.61 7.91
N VAL A 89 27.55 16.98 7.91
CA VAL A 89 26.27 17.68 7.72
C VAL A 89 26.05 18.71 8.84
N LEU A 90 26.27 18.33 10.10
CA LEU A 90 26.16 19.24 11.24
C LEU A 90 27.18 20.38 11.17
N GLU A 91 28.41 20.11 10.73
CA GLU A 91 29.43 21.14 10.51
C GLU A 91 29.03 22.08 9.37
N THR A 92 28.44 21.57 8.28
CA THR A 92 27.94 22.38 7.16
C THR A 92 26.78 23.26 7.60
N LEU A 93 25.87 22.76 8.45
CA LEU A 93 24.78 23.55 9.02
C LEU A 93 25.28 24.61 10.01
N ARG A 94 26.35 24.33 10.76
CA ARG A 94 26.88 25.23 11.80
C ARG A 94 27.78 26.33 11.23
N ASN A 95 28.57 26.00 10.21
CA ASN A 95 29.64 26.86 9.71
C ASN A 95 29.46 27.25 8.23
N GLY A 96 28.49 26.67 7.52
CA GLY A 96 28.24 26.95 6.11
C GLY A 96 27.64 28.33 5.88
N ASP A 97 27.90 28.86 4.69
CA ASP A 97 27.26 30.06 4.15
C ASP A 97 25.75 29.83 3.95
N ILE A 98 24.96 30.91 4.05
CA ILE A 98 23.50 30.84 4.09
C ILE A 98 22.90 30.13 2.87
N THR A 99 23.52 30.27 1.71
CA THR A 99 23.19 29.62 0.44
C THR A 99 23.41 28.11 0.51
N ARG A 100 24.59 27.68 0.98
CA ARG A 100 24.92 26.25 1.12
C ARG A 100 24.04 25.55 2.16
N VAL A 101 23.73 26.24 3.25
CA VAL A 101 22.79 25.76 4.28
C VAL A 101 21.37 25.64 3.73
N GLN A 102 20.89 26.61 2.95
CA GLN A 102 19.57 26.54 2.31
C GLN A 102 19.48 25.40 1.28
N SER A 103 20.51 25.22 0.44
CA SER A 103 20.56 24.09 -0.52
C SER A 103 20.59 22.74 0.20
N LEU A 104 21.36 22.63 1.29
CA LEU A 104 21.38 21.42 2.12
C LEU A 104 20.02 21.15 2.77
N LEU A 105 19.36 22.17 3.30
CA LEU A 105 18.01 22.04 3.88
C LEU A 105 16.96 21.66 2.84
N GLN A 106 17.05 22.19 1.63
CA GLN A 106 16.19 21.76 0.51
C GLN A 106 16.45 20.29 0.16
N LEU A 107 17.71 19.88 0.03
CA LEU A 107 18.10 18.49 -0.21
C LEU A 107 17.56 17.53 0.84
N ILE A 108 17.72 17.88 2.13
CA ILE A 108 17.20 17.08 3.25
C ILE A 108 15.66 16.99 3.20
N ARG A 109 14.98 18.11 2.90
CA ARG A 109 13.51 18.16 2.80
C ARG A 109 12.96 17.35 1.63
N SER A 110 13.75 17.13 0.58
CA SER A 110 13.40 16.30 -0.58
C SER A 110 13.52 14.78 -0.35
N ASN A 111 13.89 14.33 0.85
CA ASN A 111 14.03 12.90 1.23
C ASN A 111 15.05 12.14 0.35
N VAL A 112 16.27 12.70 0.26
CA VAL A 112 17.40 12.22 -0.53
C VAL A 112 18.15 11.04 0.14
N SER A 113 18.89 10.22 -0.63
CA SER A 113 19.68 9.10 -0.09
C SER A 113 20.96 9.55 0.65
N LEU A 114 21.48 8.71 1.56
CA LEU A 114 22.73 9.00 2.30
C LEU A 114 23.95 9.13 1.36
N GLU A 115 23.95 8.41 0.24
CA GLU A 115 25.04 8.42 -0.75
C GLU A 115 25.08 9.75 -1.52
N GLU A 116 23.92 10.31 -1.85
CA GLU A 116 23.78 11.62 -2.49
C GLU A 116 24.05 12.78 -1.52
N LEU A 117 23.65 12.65 -0.25
CA LEU A 117 24.05 13.59 0.81
C LEU A 117 25.57 13.63 0.97
N GLN A 118 26.22 12.46 0.92
CA GLN A 118 27.67 12.39 0.97
C GLN A 118 28.32 13.10 -0.22
N LEU A 119 27.78 12.95 -1.44
CA LEU A 119 28.30 13.64 -2.62
C LEU A 119 28.17 15.17 -2.55
N PHE A 120 27.08 15.67 -1.96
CA PHE A 120 26.87 17.11 -1.75
C PHE A 120 27.85 17.67 -0.70
N VAL A 121 28.04 16.96 0.40
CA VAL A 121 28.93 17.37 1.50
C VAL A 121 30.41 17.25 1.11
N GLU A 122 30.77 16.25 0.28
CA GLU A 122 32.12 16.06 -0.27
C GLU A 122 32.46 16.99 -1.46
N ASP A 123 31.55 17.90 -1.84
CA ASP A 123 31.75 18.92 -2.89
C ASP A 123 32.16 18.35 -4.26
N LYS A 124 31.61 17.19 -4.63
CA LYS A 124 31.90 16.54 -5.93
C LYS A 124 30.99 16.97 -7.08
N PHE A 125 30.18 18.00 -6.87
CA PHE A 125 29.38 18.67 -7.91
C PHE A 125 30.13 19.91 -8.40
N GLU A 126 31.25 19.74 -9.11
CA GLU A 126 31.80 20.85 -9.87
C GLU A 126 31.00 21.05 -11.17
N ALA A 127 30.27 22.17 -11.22
CA ALA A 127 29.88 22.93 -12.41
C ALA A 127 29.16 22.17 -13.56
N ALA A 128 27.83 22.09 -13.48
CA ALA A 128 26.97 21.89 -14.65
C ALA A 128 26.00 23.07 -14.80
N SER A 129 26.53 24.26 -15.08
CA SER A 129 25.77 25.38 -15.62
C SER A 129 26.70 26.46 -16.20
N THR A 130 27.13 26.28 -17.45
CA THR A 130 27.33 27.37 -18.43
C THR A 130 27.10 26.82 -19.84
N LEU A 131 26.46 27.64 -20.68
CA LEU A 131 25.81 27.32 -21.95
C LEU A 131 26.78 27.17 -23.15
N ASP A 132 26.27 26.43 -24.15
CA ASP A 132 26.29 26.69 -25.60
C ASP A 132 27.17 25.81 -26.53
N SER A 133 26.45 25.11 -27.42
CA SER A 133 26.70 24.69 -28.81
C SER A 133 28.12 24.34 -29.29
N THR A 134 28.31 23.09 -29.71
CA THR A 134 28.49 22.72 -31.14
C THR A 134 28.34 21.22 -31.33
N ALA A 135 27.66 20.85 -32.42
CA ALA A 135 27.54 19.50 -32.96
C ALA A 135 28.91 18.89 -33.31
N ASP A 136 29.06 17.58 -33.07
CA ASP A 136 29.42 16.64 -34.13
C ASP A 136 29.19 15.18 -33.69
N GLU A 137 28.97 14.36 -34.71
CA GLU A 137 28.28 13.07 -34.75
C GLU A 137 28.93 11.89 -33.97
N ALA A 138 28.04 11.08 -33.38
CA ALA A 138 27.95 9.62 -33.17
C ALA A 138 29.06 8.64 -33.65
N PRO A 139 28.95 7.32 -33.36
CA PRO A 139 28.66 6.62 -32.11
C PRO A 139 29.66 5.44 -31.89
N LEU A 140 29.55 4.68 -30.78
CA LEU A 140 29.59 3.19 -30.78
C LEU A 140 29.51 2.63 -29.35
N SER A 141 28.37 1.98 -29.09
CA SER A 141 28.24 0.67 -28.44
C SER A 141 29.27 0.31 -27.35
N ASN A 142 28.82 0.32 -26.10
CA ASN A 142 29.05 -0.84 -25.23
C ASN A 142 27.90 -1.01 -24.25
N GLY A 143 27.24 -2.16 -24.35
CA GLY A 143 26.04 -2.51 -23.60
C GLY A 143 26.23 -2.40 -22.09
N PHE A 144 25.33 -1.67 -21.46
CA PHE A 144 25.07 -1.78 -20.03
C PHE A 144 24.58 -3.19 -19.73
N ILE A 145 25.50 -4.07 -19.35
CA ILE A 145 25.15 -5.17 -18.44
C ILE A 145 24.72 -4.47 -17.15
N ALA A 146 23.41 -4.31 -16.99
CA ALA A 146 22.81 -3.99 -15.72
C ALA A 146 23.34 -5.02 -14.71
N LYS A 147 24.27 -4.60 -13.86
CA LYS A 147 24.74 -5.42 -12.75
C LYS A 147 23.54 -5.59 -11.83
N ILE A 148 22.85 -6.71 -11.99
CA ILE A 148 21.90 -7.27 -11.01
C ILE A 148 22.50 -7.05 -9.63
N PRO A 149 21.83 -6.34 -8.70
CA PRO A 149 22.30 -6.25 -7.33
C PRO A 149 22.36 -7.68 -6.81
N ARG A 150 23.58 -8.20 -6.62
CA ARG A 150 23.76 -9.47 -5.91
C ARG A 150 23.00 -9.33 -4.60
N ARG A 151 22.21 -10.34 -4.20
CA ARG A 151 21.55 -10.47 -2.88
C ARG A 151 22.49 -10.01 -1.75
N VAL A 152 22.50 -8.72 -1.46
CA VAL A 152 23.08 -8.16 -0.24
C VAL A 152 21.98 -8.35 0.79
N LEU A 153 22.24 -9.09 1.87
CA LEU A 153 21.32 -9.13 3.00
C LEU A 153 21.03 -7.70 3.44
N ASN A 154 19.79 -7.26 3.27
CA ASN A 154 19.34 -5.95 3.73
C ASN A 154 19.38 -5.96 5.26
N ILE A 155 20.15 -5.03 5.87
CA ILE A 155 20.28 -4.96 7.34
C ILE A 155 18.91 -4.72 7.99
N LYS A 156 18.00 -4.00 7.31
CA LYS A 156 16.61 -3.81 7.75
C LYS A 156 15.91 -5.16 7.93
N ARG A 157 16.04 -6.07 6.95
CA ARG A 157 15.45 -7.43 7.00
C ARG A 157 15.95 -8.29 8.17
N LEU A 158 17.16 -8.05 8.68
CA LEU A 158 17.69 -8.77 9.86
C LEU A 158 17.19 -8.19 11.19
N ALA A 159 16.75 -6.93 11.20
CA ALA A 159 16.21 -6.25 12.36
C ALA A 159 14.68 -6.41 12.45
N ASP A 160 14.00 -6.54 11.31
CA ASP A 160 12.56 -6.72 11.26
C ASP A 160 12.13 -7.99 12.02
N GLN A 161 11.38 -7.80 13.10
CA GLN A 161 10.71 -8.89 13.81
C GLN A 161 9.22 -8.85 13.49
N PRO A 162 8.74 -9.64 12.50
CA PRO A 162 7.32 -9.75 12.20
C PRO A 162 6.46 -9.95 13.45
N VAL A 163 5.42 -9.11 13.57
CA VAL A 163 4.40 -9.19 14.64
C VAL A 163 3.68 -10.54 14.58
N PHE A 164 3.44 -11.05 13.37
CA PHE A 164 2.83 -12.35 13.13
C PHE A 164 3.83 -13.29 12.46
N ARG A 165 3.99 -14.49 13.04
CA ARG A 165 4.76 -15.60 12.47
C ARG A 165 3.81 -16.62 11.88
N VAL A 166 3.90 -16.83 10.57
CA VAL A 166 3.01 -17.72 9.80
C VAL A 166 3.80 -18.42 8.67
N PRO A 167 3.40 -19.62 8.27
CA PRO A 167 4.09 -20.34 7.20
C PRO A 167 3.69 -19.82 5.81
N ALA A 168 4.59 -19.94 4.84
CA ALA A 168 4.32 -19.68 3.43
C ALA A 168 3.58 -20.87 2.78
N ILE A 169 4.05 -22.08 3.03
CA ILE A 169 3.45 -23.33 2.52
C ILE A 169 2.38 -23.83 3.52
N PRO A 170 1.20 -24.27 3.07
CA PRO A 170 0.77 -24.49 1.69
C PRO A 170 0.00 -23.32 1.06
N TRP A 171 0.03 -22.14 1.67
CA TRP A 171 -0.86 -21.03 1.33
C TRP A 171 -0.51 -20.32 0.03
N THR A 172 0.76 -20.26 -0.33
CA THR A 172 1.21 -19.66 -1.59
C THR A 172 2.19 -20.55 -2.32
N ARG A 173 2.16 -20.48 -3.65
CA ARG A 173 3.12 -21.13 -4.55
C ARG A 173 4.22 -20.19 -5.03
N ILE A 174 4.12 -18.90 -4.72
CA ILE A 174 5.06 -17.87 -5.16
C ILE A 174 6.40 -18.01 -4.44
N THR A 175 6.36 -18.33 -3.14
CA THR A 175 7.54 -18.37 -2.27
C THR A 175 7.40 -19.45 -1.21
N ASP A 176 8.51 -20.01 -0.76
CA ASP A 176 8.63 -20.91 0.39
C ASP A 176 9.25 -20.21 1.62
N ASP A 177 9.43 -18.88 1.55
CA ASP A 177 10.03 -18.06 2.59
C ASP A 177 9.00 -17.61 3.64
N ASP A 178 8.94 -18.35 4.75
CA ASP A 178 8.07 -18.07 5.90
C ASP A 178 8.32 -16.67 6.51
N ASP A 179 9.57 -16.18 6.51
CA ASP A 179 9.90 -14.87 7.07
C ASP A 179 9.36 -13.75 6.19
N PHE A 180 9.45 -13.91 4.87
CA PHE A 180 8.89 -12.93 3.94
C PHE A 180 7.36 -12.89 4.00
N VAL A 181 6.69 -14.05 4.05
CA VAL A 181 5.23 -14.11 4.23
C VAL A 181 4.82 -13.51 5.59
N SER A 182 5.55 -13.82 6.67
CA SER A 182 5.34 -13.24 7.99
C SER A 182 5.48 -11.70 7.99
N HIS A 183 6.48 -11.18 7.28
CA HIS A 183 6.69 -9.74 7.08
C HIS A 183 5.49 -9.08 6.39
N LEU A 184 5.03 -9.63 5.27
CA LEU A 184 3.88 -9.09 4.52
C LEU A 184 2.58 -9.15 5.33
N ILE A 185 2.31 -10.26 6.02
CA ILE A 185 1.14 -10.39 6.89
C ILE A 185 1.20 -9.37 8.03
N SER A 186 2.37 -9.12 8.60
CA SER A 186 2.56 -8.08 9.62
C SER A 186 2.31 -6.68 9.08
N LEU A 187 2.83 -6.34 7.90
CA LEU A 187 2.55 -5.05 7.26
C LEU A 187 1.06 -4.84 6.99
N TYR A 188 0.37 -5.86 6.47
CA TYR A 188 -1.07 -5.77 6.21
C TYR A 188 -1.86 -5.48 7.49
N PHE A 189 -1.59 -6.23 8.55
CA PHE A 189 -2.30 -6.08 9.81
C PHE A 189 -1.95 -4.81 10.58
N THR A 190 -0.77 -4.22 10.33
CA THR A 190 -0.36 -2.96 10.95
C THR A 190 -0.95 -1.75 10.22
N TRP A 191 -0.92 -1.70 8.88
CA TRP A 191 -1.21 -0.47 8.13
C TRP A 191 -2.52 -0.49 7.32
N ARG A 192 -2.90 -1.65 6.80
CA ARG A 192 -4.02 -1.77 5.86
C ARG A 192 -5.32 -2.22 6.53
N TYR A 193 -5.25 -3.30 7.30
CA TYR A 193 -6.40 -3.93 7.96
C TYR A 193 -7.14 -2.99 8.93
N PRO A 194 -6.46 -2.22 9.81
CA PRO A 194 -7.15 -1.47 10.86
C PRO A 194 -8.17 -0.45 10.37
N CYS A 195 -8.02 0.10 9.15
CA CYS A 195 -8.88 1.15 8.63
C CYS A 195 -10.17 0.61 7.97
N PHE A 196 -10.16 -0.60 7.44
CA PHE A 196 -11.34 -1.19 6.82
C PHE A 196 -11.30 -2.71 6.99
N PRO A 197 -11.53 -3.21 8.22
CA PRO A 197 -11.45 -4.63 8.49
C PRO A 197 -12.70 -5.34 7.98
N CYS A 198 -12.51 -6.43 7.22
CA CYS A 198 -13.58 -7.31 6.75
C CYS A 198 -13.39 -8.78 7.18
N LEU A 199 -12.42 -9.02 8.07
CA LEU A 199 -12.10 -10.34 8.60
C LEU A 199 -11.75 -10.23 10.08
N ASP A 200 -11.72 -11.38 10.76
CA ASP A 200 -11.26 -11.45 12.13
C ASP A 200 -9.77 -11.82 12.19
N GLN A 201 -8.94 -10.90 12.66
CA GLN A 201 -7.48 -11.08 12.70
C GLN A 201 -7.04 -12.33 13.48
N GLU A 202 -7.60 -12.55 14.67
CA GLU A 202 -7.17 -13.64 15.54
C GLU A 202 -7.51 -15.01 14.94
N VAL A 203 -8.74 -15.16 14.46
CA VAL A 203 -9.20 -16.41 13.82
C VAL A 203 -8.47 -16.67 12.51
N PHE A 204 -8.25 -15.65 11.68
CA PHE A 204 -7.49 -15.79 10.45
C PHE A 204 -6.05 -16.24 10.73
N ILE A 205 -5.34 -15.56 11.64
CA ILE A 205 -3.95 -15.90 11.99
C ILE A 205 -3.87 -17.30 12.61
N ARG A 206 -4.83 -17.67 13.45
CA ARG A 206 -4.94 -19.03 14.02
C ARG A 206 -5.01 -20.07 12.91
N ASP A 207 -5.95 -19.92 11.97
CA ASP A 207 -6.15 -20.88 10.88
C ASP A 207 -4.94 -20.92 9.93
N MET A 208 -4.34 -19.77 9.62
CA MET A 208 -3.13 -19.68 8.78
C MET A 208 -1.95 -20.45 9.40
N LYS A 209 -1.75 -20.36 10.72
CA LYS A 209 -0.69 -21.09 11.43
C LYS A 209 -0.84 -22.60 11.37
N THR A 210 -2.05 -23.12 11.14
CA THR A 210 -2.27 -24.58 11.08
C THR A 210 -1.68 -25.23 9.84
N ALA A 211 -1.40 -24.45 8.78
CA ALA A 211 -0.92 -24.96 7.50
C ALA A 211 -1.83 -26.04 6.86
N ARG A 212 -3.15 -25.93 7.06
CA ARG A 212 -4.16 -26.88 6.54
C ARG A 212 -5.07 -26.22 5.51
N LEU A 213 -5.13 -26.78 4.31
CA LEU A 213 -5.93 -26.25 3.20
C LEU A 213 -7.45 -26.36 3.41
N ASN A 214 -7.91 -27.19 4.34
CA ASN A 214 -9.31 -27.33 4.69
C ASN A 214 -9.74 -26.47 5.90
N SER A 215 -8.94 -25.46 6.25
CA SER A 215 -9.30 -24.45 7.24
C SER A 215 -10.51 -23.63 6.80
N ARG A 216 -11.31 -23.16 7.76
CA ARG A 216 -12.59 -22.51 7.48
C ARG A 216 -12.43 -21.02 7.21
N PHE A 217 -11.49 -20.37 7.89
CA PHE A 217 -11.30 -18.92 7.87
C PHE A 217 -9.99 -18.49 7.21
N CYS A 218 -9.30 -19.42 6.55
CA CYS A 218 -8.08 -19.17 5.81
C CYS A 218 -8.05 -20.06 4.57
N SER A 219 -7.79 -19.48 3.40
CA SER A 219 -7.64 -20.19 2.13
C SER A 219 -6.43 -19.65 1.37
N PRO A 220 -5.85 -20.42 0.42
CA PRO A 220 -4.81 -19.90 -0.46
C PRO A 220 -5.26 -18.63 -1.20
N PHE A 221 -6.53 -18.55 -1.62
CA PHE A 221 -7.05 -17.35 -2.26
C PHE A 221 -6.96 -16.13 -1.34
N LEU A 222 -7.51 -16.22 -0.13
CA LEU A 222 -7.48 -15.13 0.84
C LEU A 222 -6.05 -14.71 1.19
N VAL A 223 -5.15 -15.68 1.43
CA VAL A 223 -3.75 -15.38 1.76
C VAL A 223 -3.07 -14.64 0.61
N ASN A 224 -3.17 -15.12 -0.63
CA ASN A 224 -2.51 -14.44 -1.76
C ASN A 224 -3.11 -13.05 -2.03
N ALA A 225 -4.41 -12.84 -1.80
CA ALA A 225 -5.01 -11.51 -1.89
C ALA A 225 -4.42 -10.55 -0.84
N ILE A 226 -4.27 -11.00 0.42
CA ILE A 226 -3.62 -10.23 1.49
C ILE A 226 -2.16 -9.92 1.13
N LEU A 227 -1.41 -10.93 0.66
CA LEU A 227 0.01 -10.74 0.29
C LEU A 227 0.17 -9.74 -0.86
N ALA A 228 -0.76 -9.74 -1.83
CA ALA A 228 -0.77 -8.77 -2.91
C ALA A 228 -0.94 -7.33 -2.41
N ASP A 229 -1.90 -7.08 -1.49
CA ASP A 229 -2.12 -5.76 -0.89
C ASP A 229 -0.92 -5.33 -0.04
N ALA A 230 -0.40 -6.26 0.77
CA ALA A 230 0.74 -6.03 1.67
C ALA A 230 2.02 -5.61 0.94
N CYS A 231 2.25 -6.09 -0.28
CA CYS A 231 3.46 -5.77 -1.04
C CYS A 231 3.64 -4.26 -1.24
N ALA A 232 2.57 -3.47 -1.29
CA ALA A 232 2.67 -2.01 -1.41
C ALA A 232 3.46 -1.37 -0.26
N TYR A 233 3.44 -2.00 0.92
CA TYR A 233 4.02 -1.54 2.17
C TYR A 233 5.44 -2.10 2.42
N SER A 234 5.94 -2.97 1.53
CA SER A 234 7.27 -3.56 1.64
C SER A 234 8.23 -2.96 0.62
N ASP A 235 9.47 -2.73 1.05
CA ASP A 235 10.56 -2.29 0.18
C ASP A 235 11.50 -3.46 -0.18
N PHE A 236 11.10 -4.70 0.12
CA PHE A 236 11.88 -5.88 -0.24
C PHE A 236 11.82 -6.14 -1.74
N ALA A 237 12.91 -6.64 -2.32
CA ALA A 237 12.99 -6.94 -3.75
C ALA A 237 11.97 -8.01 -4.15
N GLU A 238 11.70 -8.96 -3.25
CA GLU A 238 10.71 -10.03 -3.42
C GLU A 238 9.26 -9.53 -3.50
N ALA A 239 8.98 -8.28 -3.09
CA ALA A 239 7.67 -7.68 -3.24
C ALA A 239 7.34 -7.32 -4.71
N TYR A 240 8.31 -7.38 -5.61
CA TYR A 240 8.16 -7.07 -7.04
C TYR A 240 8.26 -8.35 -7.87
N GLU A 241 7.34 -8.55 -8.81
CA GLU A 241 7.46 -9.68 -9.77
C GLU A 241 8.70 -9.50 -10.65
N ILE A 242 8.97 -8.28 -11.09
CA ILE A 242 10.17 -7.89 -11.80
C ILE A 242 10.90 -6.85 -10.95
N PRO A 243 12.03 -7.20 -10.29
CA PRO A 243 12.71 -6.30 -9.34
C PRO A 243 13.12 -4.94 -9.90
N SER A 244 13.29 -4.81 -11.22
CA SER A 244 13.64 -3.56 -11.89
C SER A 244 12.44 -2.71 -12.31
N ASP A 245 11.22 -3.21 -12.14
CA ASP A 245 10.00 -2.53 -12.56
C ASP A 245 9.08 -2.26 -11.35
N PRO A 246 9.07 -1.02 -10.84
CA PRO A 246 8.23 -0.63 -9.70
C PRO A 246 6.73 -0.86 -9.92
N SER A 247 6.24 -0.92 -11.16
CA SER A 247 4.84 -1.15 -11.49
C SER A 247 4.38 -2.60 -11.23
N THR A 248 5.33 -3.52 -11.04
CA THR A 248 5.06 -4.95 -10.82
C THR A 248 4.96 -5.36 -9.36
N ARG A 249 4.95 -4.39 -8.44
CA ARG A 249 4.82 -4.63 -7.00
C ARG A 249 3.52 -5.38 -6.70
N GLY A 250 3.62 -6.49 -5.98
CA GLY A 250 2.50 -7.37 -5.61
C GLY A 250 1.83 -8.13 -6.77
N LEU A 251 2.24 -7.92 -8.02
CA LEU A 251 1.54 -8.44 -9.20
C LEU A 251 1.53 -9.97 -9.26
N HIS A 252 2.61 -10.62 -8.87
CA HIS A 252 2.70 -12.08 -8.83
C HIS A 252 1.72 -12.70 -7.81
N PHE A 253 1.58 -12.12 -6.61
CA PHE A 253 0.59 -12.56 -5.61
C PHE A 253 -0.83 -12.26 -6.07
N TYR A 254 -1.06 -11.10 -6.71
CA TYR A 254 -2.36 -10.76 -7.27
C TYR A 254 -2.81 -11.77 -8.34
N ASN A 255 -1.90 -12.18 -9.23
CA ASN A 255 -2.16 -13.20 -10.25
C ASN A 255 -2.38 -14.59 -9.62
N GLU A 256 -1.62 -14.94 -8.57
CA GLU A 256 -1.84 -16.19 -7.83
C GLU A 256 -3.19 -16.20 -7.12
N ALA A 257 -3.61 -15.08 -6.51
CA ALA A 257 -4.92 -14.94 -5.88
C ALA A 257 -6.05 -15.18 -6.89
N LYS A 258 -5.95 -14.61 -8.10
CA LYS A 258 -6.91 -14.86 -9.18
C LYS A 258 -6.95 -16.33 -9.59
N ARG A 259 -5.78 -16.96 -9.76
CA ARG A 259 -5.68 -18.37 -10.10
C ARG A 259 -6.35 -19.24 -9.02
N CYS A 260 -6.14 -18.92 -7.74
CA CYS A 260 -6.81 -19.59 -6.63
C CYS A 260 -8.32 -19.36 -6.64
N PHE A 261 -8.79 -18.12 -6.89
CA PHE A 261 -10.21 -17.81 -7.00
C PHE A 261 -10.90 -18.60 -8.11
N GLU A 262 -10.27 -18.71 -9.29
CA GLU A 262 -10.77 -19.53 -10.40
C GLU A 262 -10.87 -21.02 -10.02
N GLN A 263 -9.97 -21.52 -9.18
CA GLN A 263 -9.99 -22.91 -8.72
C GLN A 263 -11.05 -23.23 -7.68
N GLU A 264 -11.62 -22.22 -7.00
CA GLU A 264 -12.73 -22.43 -6.08
C GLU A 264 -14.01 -22.83 -6.83
N ASP A 265 -14.08 -22.67 -8.16
CA ASP A 265 -15.16 -23.16 -9.03
C ASP A 265 -16.57 -22.80 -8.51
N GLY A 266 -16.72 -21.57 -8.02
CA GLY A 266 -17.97 -21.05 -7.47
C GLY A 266 -18.32 -21.50 -6.05
N HIS A 267 -17.49 -22.30 -5.38
CA HIS A 267 -17.70 -22.70 -3.99
C HIS A 267 -17.50 -21.50 -3.06
N LEU A 268 -18.63 -20.91 -2.62
CA LEU A 268 -18.59 -19.74 -1.78
C LEU A 268 -18.32 -20.10 -0.31
N THR A 269 -17.18 -19.65 0.21
CA THR A 269 -16.84 -19.73 1.64
C THR A 269 -16.65 -18.32 2.24
N ILE A 270 -16.62 -18.20 3.58
CA ILE A 270 -16.28 -16.93 4.24
C ILE A 270 -14.92 -16.41 3.74
N ALA A 271 -13.93 -17.29 3.62
CA ALA A 271 -12.60 -16.94 3.11
C ALA A 271 -12.64 -16.47 1.65
N THR A 272 -13.50 -17.06 0.81
CA THR A 272 -13.74 -16.60 -0.58
C THR A 272 -14.28 -15.17 -0.60
N VAL A 273 -15.28 -14.87 0.23
CA VAL A 273 -15.87 -13.53 0.31
C VAL A 273 -14.85 -12.49 0.77
N GLN A 274 -14.10 -12.81 1.83
CA GLN A 274 -13.04 -11.94 2.35
C GLN A 274 -11.92 -11.74 1.32
N GLY A 275 -11.51 -12.81 0.64
CA GLY A 275 -10.48 -12.77 -0.40
C GLY A 275 -10.90 -11.91 -1.58
N LEU A 276 -12.16 -12.00 -2.00
CA LEU A 276 -12.71 -11.20 -3.10
C LEU A 276 -12.80 -9.72 -2.74
N ALA A 277 -13.10 -9.37 -1.48
CA ALA A 277 -13.08 -7.99 -0.99
C ALA A 277 -11.68 -7.37 -1.06
N ILE A 278 -10.66 -8.11 -0.63
CA ILE A 278 -9.28 -7.67 -0.69
C ILE A 278 -8.77 -7.62 -2.13
N LEU A 279 -9.13 -8.60 -2.97
CA LEU A 279 -8.78 -8.62 -4.39
C LEU A 279 -9.39 -7.44 -5.15
N SER A 280 -10.65 -7.09 -4.85
CA SER A 280 -11.31 -5.89 -5.37
C SER A 280 -10.52 -4.64 -5.00
N THR A 281 -10.14 -4.51 -3.72
CA THR A 281 -9.36 -3.37 -3.22
C THR A 281 -7.98 -3.28 -3.89
N CYS A 282 -7.28 -4.41 -4.03
CA CYS A 282 -6.01 -4.48 -4.74
C CYS A 282 -6.16 -3.97 -6.17
N ALA A 283 -7.20 -4.41 -6.90
CA ALA A 283 -7.46 -3.95 -8.25
C ALA A 283 -7.64 -2.42 -8.29
N CYS A 284 -8.34 -1.84 -7.33
CA CYS A 284 -8.50 -0.39 -7.24
C CYS A 284 -7.18 0.35 -7.04
N PHE A 285 -6.38 -0.05 -6.04
CA PHE A 285 -5.11 0.62 -5.76
C PHE A 285 -4.04 0.40 -6.84
N MET A 286 -4.13 -0.70 -7.59
CA MET A 286 -3.34 -0.94 -8.80
C MET A 286 -3.81 -0.13 -10.02
N GLY A 287 -4.80 0.76 -9.87
CA GLY A 287 -5.33 1.59 -10.95
C GLY A 287 -6.15 0.80 -11.98
N LYS A 288 -6.75 -0.33 -11.56
CA LYS A 288 -7.60 -1.22 -12.35
C LYS A 288 -8.99 -1.35 -11.72
N ASP A 289 -9.48 -0.27 -11.15
CA ASP A 289 -10.74 -0.16 -10.41
C ASP A 289 -11.98 -0.47 -11.26
N ARG A 290 -11.94 -0.37 -12.60
CA ARG A 290 -13.00 -0.96 -13.46
C ARG A 290 -13.20 -2.44 -13.16
N ARG A 291 -12.10 -3.19 -13.00
CA ARG A 291 -12.12 -4.60 -12.61
C ARG A 291 -12.45 -4.76 -11.13
N GLY A 292 -11.97 -3.86 -10.28
CA GLY A 292 -12.37 -3.76 -8.88
C GLY A 292 -13.89 -3.71 -8.70
N TRP A 293 -14.57 -2.90 -9.53
CA TRP A 293 -16.01 -2.74 -9.53
C TRP A 293 -16.76 -4.02 -9.92
N ILE A 294 -16.25 -4.78 -10.90
CA ILE A 294 -16.81 -6.09 -11.27
C ILE A 294 -16.74 -7.05 -10.07
N TYR A 295 -15.62 -7.08 -9.35
CA TYR A 295 -15.49 -7.88 -8.14
C TYR A 295 -16.46 -7.42 -7.04
N GLN A 296 -16.76 -6.12 -6.91
CA GLN A 296 -17.78 -5.64 -5.97
C GLN A 296 -19.20 -6.10 -6.35
N GLY A 297 -19.52 -6.19 -7.64
CA GLY A 297 -20.78 -6.79 -8.10
C GLY A 297 -20.92 -8.26 -7.68
N GLN A 298 -19.83 -9.03 -7.78
CA GLN A 298 -19.80 -10.41 -7.28
C GLN A 298 -19.90 -10.49 -5.75
N LEU A 299 -19.27 -9.56 -5.02
CA LEU A 299 -19.39 -9.46 -3.56
C LEU A 299 -20.81 -9.20 -3.10
N ALA A 300 -21.58 -8.39 -3.83
CA ALA A 300 -22.98 -8.13 -3.49
C ALA A 300 -23.82 -9.40 -3.48
N PHE A 301 -23.64 -10.28 -4.48
CA PHE A 301 -24.27 -11.60 -4.49
C PHE A 301 -23.77 -12.47 -3.34
N ALA A 302 -22.45 -12.50 -3.13
CA ALA A 302 -21.82 -13.35 -2.12
C ALA A 302 -22.22 -12.97 -0.68
N ALA A 303 -22.36 -11.67 -0.38
CA ALA A 303 -22.80 -11.19 0.92
C ALA A 303 -24.23 -11.65 1.24
N LYS A 304 -25.15 -11.59 0.26
CA LYS A 304 -26.53 -12.08 0.42
C LYS A 304 -26.57 -13.58 0.70
N GLU A 305 -25.73 -14.35 0.02
CA GLU A 305 -25.65 -15.80 0.23
C GLU A 305 -25.04 -16.17 1.59
N LEU A 306 -24.05 -15.40 2.05
CA LEU A 306 -23.45 -15.58 3.38
C LEU A 306 -24.47 -15.28 4.49
N GLU A 307 -25.25 -14.21 4.36
CA GLU A 307 -26.32 -13.88 5.29
C GLU A 307 -27.42 -14.95 5.32
N ARG A 308 -27.79 -15.50 4.16
CA ARG A 308 -28.73 -16.63 4.07
C ARG A 308 -28.22 -17.86 4.81
N THR A 309 -26.94 -18.18 4.64
CA THR A 309 -26.28 -19.33 5.30
C THR A 309 -26.26 -19.14 6.81
N LEU A 310 -25.97 -17.94 7.30
CA LEU A 310 -25.94 -17.63 8.73
C LEU A 310 -27.28 -17.93 9.44
N ARG A 311 -28.41 -17.68 8.78
CA ARG A 311 -29.76 -17.96 9.32
C ARG A 311 -30.03 -19.45 9.56
N THR A 312 -29.29 -20.32 8.90
CA THR A 312 -29.42 -21.78 9.05
C THR A 312 -28.57 -22.36 10.16
N VAL A 313 -27.61 -21.58 10.69
CA VAL A 313 -26.76 -22.00 11.81
C VAL A 313 -27.57 -21.92 13.10
N SER A 314 -27.86 -23.08 13.72
CA SER A 314 -28.50 -23.13 15.04
C SER A 314 -27.65 -22.34 16.05
N PRO A 315 -28.26 -21.58 16.99
CA PRO A 315 -27.55 -20.92 18.08
C PRO A 315 -27.00 -21.89 19.14
N ASP A 316 -26.57 -23.09 18.71
CA ASP A 316 -25.94 -24.08 19.58
C ASP A 316 -24.67 -23.49 20.19
N SER A 317 -24.48 -23.71 21.49
CA SER A 317 -23.40 -23.15 22.32
C SER A 317 -22.00 -23.71 22.03
N SER A 318 -21.78 -24.31 20.86
CA SER A 318 -20.44 -24.78 20.47
C SER A 318 -19.52 -23.60 20.18
N SER A 319 -18.25 -23.72 20.57
CA SER A 319 -17.23 -22.70 20.28
C SER A 319 -17.09 -22.43 18.78
N GLU A 320 -17.30 -23.44 17.93
CA GLU A 320 -17.19 -23.30 16.47
C GLU A 320 -18.37 -22.50 15.87
N ALA A 321 -19.60 -22.76 16.31
CA ALA A 321 -20.77 -21.99 15.86
C ALA A 321 -20.67 -20.51 16.27
N SER A 322 -20.11 -20.24 17.45
CA SER A 322 -19.84 -18.87 17.92
C SER A 322 -18.82 -18.14 17.04
N ASP A 323 -17.70 -18.79 16.69
CA ASP A 323 -16.69 -18.23 15.76
C ASP A 323 -17.30 -17.96 14.38
N ILE A 324 -18.07 -18.90 13.82
CA ILE A 324 -18.73 -18.74 12.53
C ILE A 324 -19.63 -17.50 12.53
N ARG A 325 -20.46 -17.34 13.55
CA ARG A 325 -21.38 -16.20 13.67
C ARG A 325 -20.62 -14.89 13.79
N ARG A 326 -19.62 -14.83 14.68
CA ARG A 326 -18.81 -13.64 14.92
C ARG A 326 -18.05 -13.19 13.68
N VAL A 327 -17.34 -14.11 13.01
CA VAL A 327 -16.58 -13.79 11.78
C VAL A 327 -17.53 -13.39 10.66
N THR A 328 -18.69 -14.04 10.53
CA THR A 328 -19.68 -13.67 9.51
C THR A 328 -20.23 -12.27 9.74
N ASP A 329 -20.61 -11.93 10.98
CA ASP A 329 -21.12 -10.59 11.32
C ASP A 329 -20.06 -9.50 11.04
N ILE A 330 -18.80 -9.74 11.43
CA ILE A 330 -17.67 -8.85 11.12
C ILE A 330 -17.48 -8.71 9.61
N THR A 331 -17.56 -9.83 8.87
CA THR A 331 -17.39 -9.83 7.41
C THR A 331 -18.48 -9.02 6.73
N LEU A 332 -19.76 -9.27 7.05
CA LEU A 332 -20.89 -8.56 6.43
C LEU A 332 -20.83 -7.04 6.69
N TRP A 333 -20.57 -6.63 7.93
CA TRP A 333 -20.42 -5.21 8.27
C TRP A 333 -19.15 -4.58 7.66
N GLY A 334 -18.05 -5.32 7.62
CA GLY A 334 -16.81 -4.87 7.00
C GLY A 334 -16.94 -4.68 5.49
N LEU A 335 -17.63 -5.60 4.80
CA LEU A 335 -17.98 -5.46 3.39
C LEU A 335 -18.80 -4.21 3.15
N TYR A 336 -19.89 -4.01 3.91
CA TYR A 336 -20.73 -2.82 3.83
C TYR A 336 -19.90 -1.54 4.01
N ASN A 337 -19.07 -1.46 5.05
CA ASN A 337 -18.18 -0.32 5.29
C ASN A 337 -17.26 -0.03 4.10
N MET A 338 -16.60 -1.06 3.56
CA MET A 338 -15.70 -0.92 2.41
C MET A 338 -16.42 -0.50 1.13
N THR A 339 -17.56 -1.11 0.82
CA THR A 339 -18.28 -0.86 -0.43
C THR A 339 -19.01 0.46 -0.44
N ILE A 340 -19.55 0.91 0.70
CA ILE A 340 -20.13 2.26 0.80
C ILE A 340 -19.03 3.32 0.68
N ALA A 341 -17.90 3.17 1.37
CA ALA A 341 -16.77 4.10 1.21
C ALA A 341 -16.26 4.15 -0.23
N SER A 342 -16.22 2.99 -0.92
CA SER A 342 -15.90 2.94 -2.35
C SER A 342 -16.98 3.61 -3.21
N ALA A 343 -18.25 3.30 -2.99
CA ALA A 343 -19.36 3.90 -3.72
C ALA A 343 -19.35 5.44 -3.59
N PHE A 344 -19.06 5.94 -2.39
CA PHE A 344 -18.86 7.35 -2.12
C PHE A 344 -17.66 7.93 -2.87
N ALA A 345 -16.48 7.33 -2.77
CA ALA A 345 -15.28 7.80 -3.46
C ALA A 345 -15.45 7.89 -4.99
N TYR A 346 -16.14 6.92 -5.59
CA TYR A 346 -16.36 6.85 -7.05
C TYR A 346 -17.67 7.52 -7.51
N GLN A 347 -18.48 8.06 -6.60
CA GLN A 347 -19.80 8.63 -6.88
C GLN A 347 -20.71 7.66 -7.65
N LYS A 348 -20.78 6.43 -7.14
CA LYS A 348 -21.57 5.35 -7.71
C LYS A 348 -22.62 4.85 -6.72
N PRO A 349 -23.69 4.20 -7.21
CA PRO A 349 -24.67 3.58 -6.33
C PRO A 349 -24.00 2.47 -5.48
N PRO A 350 -24.39 2.34 -4.21
CA PRO A 350 -23.94 1.26 -3.35
C PRO A 350 -24.48 -0.08 -3.88
N LEU A 351 -23.61 -1.08 -3.97
CA LEU A 351 -23.96 -2.42 -4.46
C LEU A 351 -24.37 -3.38 -3.33
N ILE A 352 -23.96 -3.10 -2.10
CA ILE A 352 -24.24 -3.93 -0.92
C ILE A 352 -25.16 -3.15 0.01
N GLU A 353 -26.27 -3.78 0.37
CA GLU A 353 -27.25 -3.24 1.32
C GLU A 353 -26.71 -3.34 2.76
N LYS A 354 -27.25 -2.50 3.64
CA LYS A 354 -26.94 -2.56 5.06
C LYS A 354 -27.25 -3.96 5.64
N PRO A 355 -26.31 -4.59 6.37
CA PRO A 355 -26.54 -5.91 6.98
C PRO A 355 -27.74 -5.89 7.94
N LEU A 356 -28.53 -6.97 7.96
CA LEU A 356 -29.68 -7.09 8.86
C LEU A 356 -29.27 -7.49 10.27
N CYS A 357 -28.07 -8.07 10.44
CA CYS A 357 -27.52 -8.38 11.76
C CYS A 357 -27.06 -7.09 12.47
N PRO A 358 -27.15 -7.02 13.81
CA PRO A 358 -26.63 -5.88 14.56
C PRO A 358 -25.10 -5.79 14.39
N CYS A 359 -24.58 -4.57 14.39
CA CYS A 359 -23.12 -4.35 14.38
C CYS A 359 -22.49 -5.02 15.61
N PRO A 360 -21.40 -5.79 15.44
CA PRO A 360 -20.70 -6.44 16.54
C PRO A 360 -20.36 -5.48 17.70
N PRO A 361 -20.70 -5.84 18.95
CA PRO A 361 -20.49 -4.95 20.09
C PRO A 361 -19.00 -4.77 20.40
N SER A 362 -18.63 -3.59 20.90
CA SER A 362 -17.27 -3.30 21.36
C SER A 362 -17.08 -3.61 22.85
N THR A 363 -16.11 -4.47 23.16
CA THR A 363 -15.57 -4.66 24.51
C THR A 363 -14.34 -3.76 24.69
N HIS A 364 -14.57 -2.57 25.27
CA HIS A 364 -13.60 -1.47 25.34
C HIS A 364 -12.22 -1.85 25.93
N ASP A 365 -12.21 -2.68 26.97
CA ASP A 365 -11.05 -2.90 27.86
C ASP A 365 -10.24 -4.18 27.60
N HIS A 366 -10.61 -4.98 26.60
CA HIS A 366 -10.00 -6.31 26.37
C HIS A 366 -9.59 -6.56 24.90
N GLY A 367 -9.27 -5.50 24.17
CA GLY A 367 -8.82 -5.60 22.77
C GLY A 367 -7.33 -5.91 22.63
N PRO A 368 -6.89 -6.43 21.47
CA PRO A 368 -5.48 -6.67 21.16
C PRO A 368 -4.69 -5.36 21.07
N LEU A 369 -3.37 -5.47 21.25
CA LEU A 369 -2.44 -4.37 21.05
C LEU A 369 -2.12 -4.20 19.56
N TRP A 370 -2.00 -2.94 19.13
CA TRP A 370 -1.41 -2.56 17.86
C TRP A 370 0.08 -2.30 18.06
N HIS A 371 0.90 -2.81 17.15
CA HIS A 371 2.34 -2.64 17.16
C HIS A 371 2.77 -1.97 15.85
N PRO A 372 3.57 -0.89 15.91
CA PRO A 372 4.20 -0.36 14.71
C PRO A 372 5.12 -1.43 14.11
N TYR A 373 5.18 -1.48 12.78
CA TYR A 373 5.99 -2.42 12.02
C TYR A 373 6.31 -1.80 10.66
N PRO A 374 7.55 -1.87 10.13
CA PRO A 374 8.71 -2.60 10.64
C PRO A 374 9.46 -1.90 11.80
N HIS A 375 9.10 -0.66 12.12
CA HIS A 375 9.73 0.09 13.20
C HIS A 375 9.46 -0.53 14.57
N GLU A 376 10.51 -0.70 15.38
CA GLU A 376 10.36 -1.15 16.76
C GLU A 376 9.68 -0.06 17.61
N GLY A 377 8.63 -0.43 18.35
CA GLY A 377 7.91 0.47 19.23
C GLY A 377 7.05 -0.28 20.25
N GLY A 378 6.53 0.46 21.22
CA GLY A 378 5.61 -0.08 22.23
C GLY A 378 4.32 -0.63 21.61
N GLY A 379 3.64 -1.53 22.32
CA GLY A 379 2.29 -1.93 21.98
C GLY A 379 1.27 -0.91 22.50
N PHE A 380 0.33 -0.50 21.65
CA PHE A 380 -0.71 0.46 21.97
C PHE A 380 -2.08 -0.19 21.97
N GLN A 381 -3.01 0.27 22.81
CA GLN A 381 -4.36 -0.27 22.82
C GLN A 381 -5.08 0.07 21.52
N ALA A 382 -5.34 -0.93 20.68
CA ALA A 382 -5.81 -0.69 19.31
C ALA A 382 -7.26 -0.21 19.24
N HIS A 383 -8.10 -0.63 20.19
CA HIS A 383 -9.54 -0.36 20.22
C HIS A 383 -10.25 -0.69 18.89
N TYR A 384 -9.86 -1.76 18.18
CA TYR A 384 -10.38 -2.11 16.85
C TYR A 384 -11.91 -2.18 16.80
N MET A 385 -12.58 -2.72 17.82
CA MET A 385 -14.04 -2.80 17.82
C MET A 385 -14.71 -1.46 18.16
N CYS A 386 -14.06 -0.57 18.92
CA CYS A 386 -14.55 0.81 19.05
C CYS A 386 -14.48 1.50 17.69
N TYR A 387 -13.32 1.40 17.03
CA TYR A 387 -13.11 1.95 15.69
C TYR A 387 -14.14 1.39 14.70
N PHE A 388 -14.32 0.08 14.67
CA PHE A 388 -15.27 -0.58 13.77
C PHE A 388 -16.70 -0.08 13.97
N ASN A 389 -17.15 0.10 15.21
CA ASN A 389 -18.47 0.67 15.50
C ASN A 389 -18.56 2.14 15.05
N GLY A 390 -17.55 2.96 15.35
CA GLY A 390 -17.50 4.36 14.90
C GLY A 390 -17.51 4.49 13.38
N LEU A 391 -16.75 3.65 12.68
CA LEU A 391 -16.74 3.55 11.22
C LEU A 391 -18.11 3.11 10.70
N SER A 392 -18.70 2.05 11.25
CA SER A 392 -20.03 1.55 10.84
C SER A 392 -21.12 2.60 11.01
N GLU A 393 -21.09 3.37 12.11
CA GLU A 393 -22.02 4.50 12.31
C GLU A 393 -21.84 5.56 11.23
N LEU A 394 -20.59 5.96 10.95
CA LEU A 394 -20.26 6.94 9.91
C LEU A 394 -20.68 6.45 8.51
N THR A 395 -20.43 5.18 8.20
CA THR A 395 -20.88 4.52 6.96
C THR A 395 -22.38 4.65 6.78
N THR A 396 -23.18 4.46 7.83
CA THR A 396 -24.65 4.61 7.71
C THR A 396 -25.09 6.05 7.44
N ILE A 397 -24.25 7.05 7.70
CA ILE A 397 -24.50 8.44 7.33
C ILE A 397 -24.18 8.63 5.85
N VAL A 398 -23.08 8.06 5.38
CA VAL A 398 -22.66 8.10 3.98
C VAL A 398 -23.62 7.33 3.07
N ASP A 399 -24.15 6.21 3.52
CA ASP A 399 -25.14 5.41 2.80
C ASP A 399 -26.42 6.21 2.50
N ASP A 400 -26.90 7.04 3.45
CA ASP A 400 -28.02 7.96 3.21
C ASP A 400 -27.73 8.93 2.05
N TRP A 401 -26.48 9.41 1.94
CA TRP A 401 -26.05 10.26 0.83
C TRP A 401 -25.98 9.50 -0.48
N CYS A 402 -25.28 8.36 -0.49
CA CYS A 402 -25.13 7.53 -1.70
C CYS A 402 -26.48 7.05 -2.23
N THR A 403 -27.43 6.75 -1.35
CA THR A 403 -28.77 6.29 -1.74
C THR A 403 -29.62 7.34 -2.44
N LEU A 404 -29.38 8.63 -2.19
CA LEU A 404 -30.05 9.71 -2.93
C LEU A 404 -29.75 9.64 -4.44
N PHE A 405 -28.56 9.18 -4.80
CA PHE A 405 -28.09 9.08 -6.19
C PHE A 405 -28.23 7.66 -6.76
N SER A 406 -28.88 6.75 -6.04
CA SER A 406 -28.89 5.31 -6.36
C SER A 406 -29.73 4.92 -7.57
N ASP A 407 -30.79 5.65 -7.87
CA ASP A 407 -31.72 5.23 -8.93
C ASP A 407 -31.11 5.38 -10.33
N GLY A 408 -30.10 6.25 -10.52
CA GLY A 408 -29.40 6.47 -11.80
C GLY A 408 -30.28 6.93 -12.96
N PHE A 409 -31.60 7.01 -12.77
CA PHE A 409 -32.61 7.32 -13.78
C PHE A 409 -33.24 8.68 -13.51
N THR A 410 -33.29 9.10 -12.25
CA THR A 410 -33.82 10.39 -11.81
C THR A 410 -32.73 11.16 -11.09
N LYS A 411 -32.28 12.27 -11.69
CA LYS A 411 -31.39 13.18 -10.97
C LYS A 411 -32.19 13.79 -9.81
N PRO A 412 -31.68 13.76 -8.57
CA PRO A 412 -32.35 14.43 -7.47
C PRO A 412 -32.43 15.92 -7.78
N THR A 413 -33.55 16.52 -7.39
CA THR A 413 -33.75 17.97 -7.47
C THR A 413 -32.77 18.68 -6.53
N PRO A 414 -32.39 19.95 -6.81
CA PRO A 414 -31.49 20.70 -5.93
C PRO A 414 -32.01 20.82 -4.49
N ASP A 415 -33.33 20.95 -4.30
CA ASP A 415 -33.96 20.93 -2.98
C ASP A 415 -33.74 19.59 -2.24
N GLU A 416 -33.90 18.45 -2.92
CA GLU A 416 -33.65 17.12 -2.32
C GLU A 416 -32.18 16.94 -1.92
N VAL A 417 -31.25 17.43 -2.75
CA VAL A 417 -29.80 17.40 -2.43
C VAL A 417 -29.50 18.29 -1.23
N GLN A 418 -30.08 19.48 -1.17
CA GLN A 418 -29.90 20.43 -0.07
C GLN A 418 -30.46 19.90 1.25
N ASP A 419 -31.64 19.27 1.23
CA ASP A 419 -32.25 18.62 2.39
C ASP A 419 -31.39 17.44 2.88
N MET A 420 -30.87 16.64 1.96
CA MET A 420 -29.98 15.53 2.29
C MET A 420 -28.66 16.01 2.89
N GLU A 421 -28.07 17.08 2.33
CA GLU A 421 -26.86 17.70 2.85
C GLU A 421 -27.07 18.19 4.30
N ILE A 422 -28.21 18.84 4.58
CA ILE A 422 -28.58 19.26 5.93
C ILE A 422 -28.72 18.07 6.88
N LYS A 423 -29.40 17.00 6.43
CA LYS A 423 -29.58 15.77 7.20
C LYS A 423 -28.24 15.12 7.54
N VAL A 424 -27.37 14.94 6.55
CA VAL A 424 -26.04 14.34 6.70
C VAL A 424 -25.20 15.17 7.66
N ARG A 425 -25.12 16.49 7.48
CA ARG A 425 -24.34 17.38 8.37
C ARG A 425 -24.80 17.31 9.82
N LYS A 426 -26.11 17.26 10.05
CA LYS A 426 -26.67 17.11 11.42
C LYS A 426 -26.27 15.78 12.05
N ARG A 427 -26.28 14.69 11.27
CA ARG A 427 -25.86 13.36 11.75
C ARG A 427 -24.35 13.31 12.01
N LEU A 428 -23.53 13.92 11.16
CA LEU A 428 -22.08 14.04 11.33
C LEU A 428 -21.73 14.79 12.62
N ALA A 429 -22.34 15.95 12.86
CA ALA A 429 -22.12 16.72 14.07
C ALA A 429 -22.57 15.98 15.35
N ALA A 430 -23.60 15.12 15.24
CA ALA A 430 -24.01 14.25 16.34
C ALA A 430 -22.97 13.15 16.58
N TRP A 431 -22.52 12.47 15.51
CA TRP A 431 -21.52 11.42 15.56
C TRP A 431 -20.21 11.91 16.21
N GLU A 432 -19.70 13.07 15.81
CA GLU A 432 -18.48 13.65 16.39
C GLU A 432 -18.59 13.87 17.91
N LYS A 433 -19.76 14.33 18.38
CA LYS A 433 -20.04 14.56 19.79
C LYS A 433 -20.14 13.26 20.58
N THR A 434 -20.78 12.24 20.00
CA THR A 434 -21.00 10.93 20.64
C THR A 434 -19.84 9.96 20.47
N LEU A 435 -18.83 10.31 19.66
CA LEU A 435 -17.65 9.50 19.45
C LEU A 435 -16.97 9.19 20.79
N ARG A 436 -16.57 7.92 20.97
CA ARG A 436 -15.94 7.48 22.21
C ARG A 436 -14.63 8.22 22.47
N PRO A 437 -14.28 8.54 23.73
CA PRO A 437 -13.03 9.24 24.06
C PRO A 437 -11.77 8.57 23.52
N CYS A 438 -11.71 7.23 23.49
CA CYS A 438 -10.54 6.49 22.96
C CYS A 438 -10.33 6.64 21.44
N LEU A 439 -11.29 7.24 20.73
CA LEU A 439 -11.18 7.55 19.31
C LEU A 439 -11.11 9.06 19.05
N LYS A 440 -11.10 9.89 20.10
CA LYS A 440 -10.89 11.33 19.97
C LYS A 440 -9.40 11.64 19.88
N ILE A 441 -9.09 12.71 19.17
CA ILE A 441 -7.72 13.21 19.05
C ILE A 441 -7.46 14.15 20.22
N GLU A 442 -6.56 13.73 21.11
CA GLU A 442 -6.13 14.48 22.31
C GLU A 442 -4.62 14.74 22.22
N PHE A 443 -4.17 15.94 22.59
CA PHE A 443 -2.77 16.39 22.44
C PHE A 443 -1.74 15.56 23.23
N GLU A 444 -2.15 14.77 24.21
CA GLU A 444 -1.25 14.03 25.12
C GLU A 444 -1.17 12.52 24.82
N ARG A 445 -1.94 12.01 23.85
CA ARG A 445 -1.96 10.59 23.49
C ARG A 445 -1.40 10.38 22.10
N GLU A 446 -0.61 9.31 21.92
CA GLU A 446 -0.24 8.86 20.59
C GLU A 446 -1.49 8.45 19.81
N VAL A 447 -1.68 9.07 18.64
CA VAL A 447 -2.87 8.85 17.81
C VAL A 447 -2.56 7.77 16.78
N LEU A 448 -3.28 6.66 16.88
CA LEU A 448 -3.07 5.50 16.02
C LEU A 448 -3.50 5.78 14.56
N PRO A 449 -2.84 5.16 13.56
CA PRO A 449 -3.13 5.44 12.14
C PRO A 449 -4.59 5.25 11.73
N HIS A 450 -5.29 4.23 12.26
CA HIS A 450 -6.71 4.03 11.96
C HIS A 450 -7.60 5.09 12.60
N VAL A 451 -7.23 5.63 13.75
CA VAL A 451 -7.97 6.75 14.37
C VAL A 451 -7.84 8.00 13.49
N LEU A 452 -6.63 8.30 13.00
CA LEU A 452 -6.42 9.38 12.02
C LEU A 452 -7.26 9.15 10.76
N CYS A 453 -7.26 7.92 10.22
CA CYS A 453 -8.07 7.58 9.06
C CYS A 453 -9.58 7.80 9.31
N LEU A 454 -10.09 7.58 10.54
CA LEU A 454 -11.50 7.82 10.88
C LEU A 454 -11.86 9.31 10.75
N HIS A 455 -11.01 10.18 11.31
CA HIS A 455 -11.23 11.64 11.29
C HIS A 455 -10.99 12.22 9.90
N MET A 456 -10.02 11.69 9.15
CA MET A 456 -9.85 12.07 7.74
C MET A 456 -11.07 11.70 6.91
N TYR A 457 -11.68 10.52 7.14
CA TYR A 457 -12.92 10.14 6.46
C TYR A 457 -14.08 11.08 6.83
N TYR A 458 -14.21 11.46 8.11
CA TYR A 458 -15.20 12.46 8.54
C TYR A 458 -15.07 13.77 7.76
N HIS A 459 -13.85 14.32 7.66
CA HIS A 459 -13.62 15.57 6.92
C HIS A 459 -13.81 15.41 5.40
N ASP A 460 -13.46 14.26 4.82
CA ASP A 460 -13.71 13.97 3.41
C ASP A 460 -15.21 13.95 3.08
N ILE A 461 -16.02 13.38 3.98
CA ILE A 461 -17.49 13.42 3.85
C ILE A 461 -17.98 14.87 3.90
N CYS A 462 -17.49 15.67 4.85
CA CYS A 462 -17.86 17.08 4.95
C CYS A 462 -17.55 17.85 3.65
N ILE A 463 -16.36 17.65 3.07
CA ILE A 463 -15.95 18.29 1.81
C ILE A 463 -16.86 17.85 0.66
N THR A 464 -16.95 16.53 0.45
CA THR A 464 -17.63 15.95 -0.71
C THR A 464 -19.12 16.29 -0.71
N VAL A 465 -19.80 16.16 0.43
CA VAL A 465 -21.23 16.46 0.56
C VAL A 465 -21.49 17.95 0.31
N SER A 466 -20.69 18.85 0.89
CA SER A 466 -20.89 20.29 0.73
C SER A 466 -20.57 20.79 -0.69
N GLU A 467 -19.49 20.32 -1.32
CA GLU A 467 -19.17 20.74 -2.69
C GLU A 467 -20.17 20.19 -3.73
N LEU A 468 -20.65 18.96 -3.56
CA LEU A 468 -21.67 18.40 -4.47
C LEU A 468 -23.03 19.06 -4.30
N ALA A 469 -23.46 19.36 -3.07
CA ALA A 469 -24.69 20.11 -2.83
C ALA A 469 -24.61 21.53 -3.44
N LYS A 470 -23.44 22.16 -3.36
CA LYS A 470 -23.19 23.46 -3.96
C LYS A 470 -23.26 23.42 -5.50
N GLU A 471 -22.68 22.42 -6.17
CA GLU A 471 -22.80 22.31 -7.63
C GLU A 471 -24.26 22.03 -8.06
N ALA A 472 -25.01 21.23 -7.28
CA ALA A 472 -26.43 21.02 -7.53
C ALA A 472 -27.25 22.32 -7.42
N ALA A 473 -26.95 23.17 -6.44
CA ALA A 473 -27.61 24.47 -6.25
C ALA A 473 -27.17 25.53 -7.26
N ALA A 474 -25.89 25.54 -7.67
CA ALA A 474 -25.34 26.48 -8.65
C ALA A 474 -25.95 26.32 -10.05
N ALA A 475 -26.58 25.19 -10.33
CA ALA A 475 -27.36 24.97 -11.54
C ALA A 475 -28.66 25.80 -11.61
N GLU A 476 -29.13 26.38 -10.49
CA GLU A 476 -30.43 27.08 -10.43
C GLU A 476 -30.37 28.60 -10.26
N ASP A 477 -29.50 29.17 -9.41
CA ASP A 477 -29.12 30.60 -9.44
C ASP A 477 -28.07 30.92 -8.35
N GLN A 478 -27.29 31.98 -8.55
CA GLN A 478 -26.13 32.40 -7.75
C GLN A 478 -26.38 32.43 -6.23
N ARG A 479 -25.89 31.40 -5.50
CA ARG A 479 -25.67 31.46 -4.05
C ARG A 479 -24.29 30.94 -3.67
N VAL A 480 -23.52 31.82 -3.03
CA VAL A 480 -22.27 31.51 -2.35
C VAL A 480 -22.62 30.89 -0.98
N GLY A 481 -22.68 29.56 -0.92
CA GLY A 481 -22.62 28.79 0.34
C GLY A 481 -21.18 28.71 0.89
N PRO A 482 -20.97 28.26 2.14
CA PRO A 482 -19.73 28.52 2.89
C PRO A 482 -18.56 27.65 2.42
N LYS A 483 -17.91 28.08 1.34
CA LYS A 483 -16.61 27.63 0.83
C LYS A 483 -15.58 27.37 1.94
N GLU A 484 -15.66 28.16 3.02
CA GLU A 484 -14.79 28.05 4.18
C GLU A 484 -14.89 26.71 4.92
N MET A 485 -16.04 26.03 4.92
CA MET A 485 -16.18 24.74 5.63
C MET A 485 -15.40 23.61 4.94
N SER A 486 -15.50 23.53 3.60
CA SER A 486 -14.74 22.56 2.80
C SER A 486 -13.24 22.84 2.91
N LEU A 487 -12.83 24.11 2.80
CA LEU A 487 -11.43 24.51 2.95
C LEU A 487 -10.90 24.21 4.36
N ALA A 488 -11.67 24.53 5.40
CA ALA A 488 -11.30 24.19 6.77
C ALA A 488 -11.13 22.68 6.93
N SER A 489 -12.05 21.86 6.41
CA SER A 489 -11.94 20.40 6.47
C SER A 489 -10.71 19.87 5.72
N ALA A 490 -10.38 20.44 4.55
CA ALA A 490 -9.16 20.08 3.81
C ALA A 490 -7.87 20.44 4.59
N ARG A 491 -7.84 21.60 5.26
CA ARG A 491 -6.75 21.98 6.17
C ARG A 491 -6.65 21.04 7.37
N HIS A 492 -7.77 20.58 7.92
CA HIS A 492 -7.77 19.58 8.99
C HIS A 492 -7.16 18.25 8.51
N ILE A 493 -7.50 17.78 7.30
CA ILE A 493 -6.89 16.57 6.71
C ILE A 493 -5.37 16.73 6.57
N ALA A 494 -4.89 17.91 6.14
CA ALA A 494 -3.45 18.19 6.08
C ALA A 494 -2.80 18.14 7.48
N GLY A 495 -3.44 18.74 8.49
CA GLY A 495 -2.97 18.67 9.88
C GLY A 495 -2.92 17.24 10.43
N LEU A 496 -3.93 16.43 10.15
CA LEU A 496 -3.95 15.00 10.52
C LEU A 496 -2.82 14.21 9.84
N MET A 497 -2.50 14.55 8.59
CA MET A 497 -1.38 13.94 7.87
C MET A 497 -0.03 14.35 8.47
N GLU A 498 0.11 15.58 8.98
CA GLU A 498 1.32 16.00 9.69
C GLU A 498 1.45 15.33 11.06
N VAL A 499 0.33 15.07 11.76
CA VAL A 499 0.32 14.24 12.98
C VAL A 499 0.77 12.81 12.67
N HIS A 500 0.27 12.22 11.58
CA HIS A 500 0.73 10.90 11.12
C HIS A 500 2.23 10.91 10.86
N ARG A 501 2.71 11.89 10.08
CA ARG A 501 4.12 12.03 9.72
C ARG A 501 5.01 12.16 10.96
N SER A 502 4.59 12.96 11.93
CA SER A 502 5.36 13.23 13.15
C SER A 502 5.42 12.01 14.07
N SER A 503 4.34 11.21 14.11
CA SER A 503 4.23 10.05 15.01
C SER A 503 4.83 8.78 14.40
N TRP A 504 4.65 8.57 13.09
CA TRP A 504 4.84 7.28 12.42
C TRP A 504 5.75 7.35 11.18
N GLY A 505 6.19 8.55 10.79
CA GLY A 505 6.88 8.78 9.53
C GLY A 505 5.92 8.90 8.34
N ILE A 506 6.43 9.41 7.21
CA ILE A 506 5.62 9.61 5.99
C ILE A 506 5.67 8.43 5.00
N ASP A 507 6.67 7.55 5.14
CA ASP A 507 6.95 6.51 4.14
C ASP A 507 5.85 5.46 4.04
N ILE A 508 5.11 5.25 5.13
CA ILE A 508 4.04 4.27 5.22
C ILE A 508 2.82 4.87 5.91
N PHE A 509 1.66 4.77 5.26
CA PHE A 509 0.36 5.12 5.81
C PHE A 509 -0.75 4.30 5.13
N PRO A 510 -1.94 4.20 5.72
CA PRO A 510 -3.05 3.46 5.13
C PRO A 510 -3.41 3.92 3.72
N ALA A 511 -3.55 2.99 2.76
CA ALA A 511 -3.88 3.32 1.37
C ALA A 511 -5.21 4.10 1.19
N SER A 512 -6.14 4.02 2.16
CA SER A 512 -7.36 4.84 2.18
C SER A 512 -7.07 6.34 2.19
N HIS A 513 -5.92 6.79 2.72
CA HIS A 513 -5.54 8.20 2.72
C HIS A 513 -5.43 8.79 1.31
N ILE A 514 -5.21 7.98 0.27
CA ILE A 514 -5.13 8.44 -1.12
C ILE A 514 -6.40 9.23 -1.50
N GLN A 515 -7.58 8.74 -1.10
CA GLN A 515 -8.86 9.42 -1.34
C GLN A 515 -8.89 10.78 -0.63
N TRP A 516 -8.68 10.77 0.69
CA TRP A 516 -8.79 11.95 1.55
C TRP A 516 -7.81 13.06 1.12
N ILE A 517 -6.58 12.66 0.76
CA ILE A 517 -5.54 13.55 0.25
C ILE A 517 -5.96 14.13 -1.11
N SER A 518 -6.42 13.28 -2.03
CA SER A 518 -6.79 13.73 -3.38
C SER A 518 -7.95 14.73 -3.35
N VAL A 519 -9.03 14.42 -2.62
CA VAL A 519 -10.18 15.33 -2.45
C VAL A 519 -9.73 16.67 -1.87
N SER A 520 -8.94 16.64 -0.80
CA SER A 520 -8.41 17.85 -0.16
C SER A 520 -7.53 18.69 -1.11
N LEU A 521 -6.66 18.04 -1.89
CA LEU A 521 -5.83 18.73 -2.89
C LEU A 521 -6.70 19.45 -3.94
N PHE A 522 -7.72 18.79 -4.49
CA PHE A 522 -8.63 19.43 -5.45
C PHE A 522 -9.42 20.58 -4.83
N THR A 523 -9.89 20.44 -3.59
CA THR A 523 -10.63 21.49 -2.88
C THR A 523 -9.77 22.73 -2.62
N LEU A 524 -8.50 22.54 -2.25
CA LEU A 524 -7.56 23.64 -1.99
C LEU A 524 -7.05 24.31 -3.27
N LEU A 525 -7.00 23.57 -4.39
CA LEU A 525 -6.36 24.02 -5.64
C LEU A 525 -6.89 25.35 -6.17
N GLY A 526 -8.19 25.63 -5.99
CA GLY A 526 -8.79 26.89 -6.42
C GLY A 526 -8.45 28.11 -5.56
N GLU A 527 -7.91 27.92 -4.35
CA GLU A 527 -7.85 28.93 -3.28
C GLU A 527 -6.46 29.05 -2.64
N LEU A 528 -5.41 28.92 -3.44
CA LEU A 528 -4.02 28.94 -2.98
C LEU A 528 -3.46 30.35 -2.67
N ASP A 529 -4.26 31.40 -2.84
CA ASP A 529 -3.90 32.77 -2.44
C ASP A 529 -3.85 32.93 -0.90
N ASP A 530 -4.57 32.07 -0.18
CA ASP A 530 -4.54 32.02 1.28
C ASP A 530 -3.37 31.16 1.77
N LEU A 531 -2.55 31.73 2.68
CA LEU A 531 -1.34 31.07 3.17
C LEU A 531 -1.64 29.73 3.87
N ALA A 532 -2.73 29.63 4.63
CA ALA A 532 -3.08 28.39 5.31
C ALA A 532 -3.52 27.29 4.33
N ASN A 533 -4.19 27.66 3.23
CA ASN A 533 -4.48 26.73 2.13
C ASN A 533 -3.20 26.30 1.42
N GLN A 534 -2.29 27.23 1.19
CA GLN A 534 -0.99 26.96 0.56
C GLN A 534 -0.16 25.96 1.37
N GLU A 535 -0.02 26.17 2.68
CA GLU A 535 0.71 25.26 3.58
C GLU A 535 0.07 23.86 3.64
N ALA A 536 -1.26 23.80 3.72
CA ALA A 536 -2.01 22.55 3.69
C ALA A 536 -1.81 21.80 2.36
N PHE A 537 -1.86 22.52 1.24
CA PHE A 537 -1.65 21.95 -0.10
C PHE A 537 -0.24 21.38 -0.26
N ILE A 538 0.80 22.11 0.17
CA ILE A 538 2.20 21.64 0.14
C ILE A 538 2.35 20.34 0.94
N THR A 539 1.81 20.30 2.17
CA THR A 539 1.86 19.14 3.05
C THR A 539 1.22 17.91 2.38
N LEU A 540 0.06 18.09 1.78
CA LEU A 540 -0.67 17.04 1.09
C LEU A 540 0.02 16.60 -0.21
N CYS A 541 0.67 17.50 -0.95
CA CYS A 541 1.46 17.15 -2.13
C CYS A 541 2.63 16.23 -1.78
N VAL A 542 3.32 16.48 -0.67
CA VAL A 542 4.40 15.61 -0.17
C VAL A 542 3.86 14.20 0.12
N ALA A 543 2.73 14.11 0.84
CA ALA A 543 2.09 12.82 1.12
C ALA A 543 1.64 12.09 -0.17
N ALA A 544 1.01 12.81 -1.11
CA ALA A 544 0.58 12.27 -2.40
C ALA A 544 1.76 11.75 -3.24
N LYS A 545 2.89 12.47 -3.24
CA LYS A 545 4.12 12.06 -3.91
C LYS A 545 4.65 10.75 -3.33
N VAL A 546 4.68 10.61 -2.00
CA VAL A 546 5.09 9.35 -1.36
C VAL A 546 4.13 8.21 -1.74
N ALA A 547 2.82 8.44 -1.72
CA ALA A 547 1.84 7.46 -2.17
C ALA A 547 2.02 7.06 -3.64
N SER A 548 2.37 7.99 -4.54
CA SER A 548 2.55 7.72 -5.97
C SER A 548 3.68 6.73 -6.29
N ARG A 549 4.65 6.59 -5.38
CA ARG A 549 5.73 5.59 -5.45
C ARG A 549 5.25 4.17 -5.10
N ARG A 550 4.11 4.07 -4.39
CA ARG A 550 3.57 2.79 -3.89
C ARG A 550 2.32 2.32 -4.61
N TRP A 551 1.44 3.24 -5.01
CA TRP A 551 0.16 2.91 -5.60
C TRP A 551 -0.04 3.59 -6.96
N PRO A 552 -0.28 2.83 -8.04
CA PRO A 552 -0.66 3.39 -9.34
C PRO A 552 -1.86 4.35 -9.28
N LEU A 553 -2.85 4.08 -8.41
CA LEU A 553 -3.98 5.00 -8.22
C LEU A 553 -3.50 6.39 -7.76
N ALA A 554 -2.64 6.46 -6.73
CA ALA A 554 -2.11 7.72 -6.21
C ALA A 554 -1.22 8.45 -7.24
N ARG A 555 -0.51 7.70 -8.08
CA ARG A 555 0.23 8.27 -9.21
C ARG A 555 -0.72 8.96 -10.19
N GLY A 556 -1.80 8.29 -10.57
CA GLY A 556 -2.82 8.87 -11.44
C GLY A 556 -3.46 10.10 -10.82
N THR A 557 -3.84 10.06 -9.53
CA THR A 557 -4.50 11.20 -8.90
C THR A 557 -3.57 12.41 -8.76
N LEU A 558 -2.29 12.21 -8.44
CA LEU A 558 -1.32 13.30 -8.37
C LEU A 558 -1.09 13.96 -9.75
N ARG A 559 -0.98 13.16 -10.83
CA ARG A 559 -0.92 13.71 -12.20
C ARG A 559 -2.19 14.47 -12.54
N THR A 560 -3.35 13.95 -12.15
CA THR A 560 -4.65 14.62 -12.39
C THR A 560 -4.71 15.98 -11.69
N VAL A 561 -4.24 16.10 -10.44
CA VAL A 561 -4.13 17.39 -9.74
C VAL A 561 -3.21 18.34 -10.50
N GLN A 562 -2.03 17.87 -10.93
CA GLN A 562 -1.06 18.68 -11.65
C GLN A 562 -1.62 19.25 -12.97
N VAL A 563 -2.26 18.39 -13.77
CA VAL A 563 -2.87 18.76 -15.06
C VAL A 563 -4.09 19.68 -14.86
N THR A 564 -4.89 19.41 -13.84
CA THR A 564 -6.03 20.27 -13.46
C THR A 564 -5.54 21.67 -13.07
N ALA A 565 -4.43 21.79 -12.34
CA ALA A 565 -3.83 23.08 -11.99
C ALA A 565 -3.44 23.88 -13.24
N LYS A 566 -2.80 23.23 -14.22
CA LYS A 566 -2.43 23.84 -15.50
C LYS A 566 -3.67 24.35 -16.25
N LYS A 567 -4.72 23.53 -16.36
CA LYS A 567 -5.99 23.89 -17.04
C LYS A 567 -6.72 25.05 -16.37
N LEU A 568 -6.68 25.13 -15.04
CA LEU A 568 -7.29 26.23 -14.29
C LEU A 568 -6.43 27.51 -14.30
N GLY A 569 -5.21 27.46 -14.84
CA GLY A 569 -4.29 28.59 -14.81
C GLY A 569 -3.78 28.93 -13.41
N VAL A 570 -3.88 27.99 -12.47
CA VAL A 570 -3.44 28.18 -11.08
C VAL A 570 -1.94 28.01 -11.00
N ARG A 571 -1.24 28.99 -10.43
CA ARG A 571 0.18 28.87 -10.11
C ARG A 571 0.32 28.05 -8.82
N LEU A 572 0.97 26.90 -8.93
CA LEU A 572 1.26 26.06 -7.77
C LEU A 572 2.33 26.72 -6.88
N PRO A 573 2.39 26.36 -5.59
CA PRO A 573 3.39 26.90 -4.67
C PRO A 573 4.79 26.50 -5.14
N PRO A 574 5.77 27.42 -5.15
CA PRO A 574 7.12 27.14 -5.67
C PRO A 574 7.83 26.02 -4.89
N GLU A 575 7.45 25.79 -3.63
CA GLU A 575 7.93 24.67 -2.82
C GLU A 575 7.56 23.29 -3.40
N THR A 576 6.55 23.23 -4.28
CA THR A 576 6.10 22.01 -4.95
C THR A 576 6.79 21.77 -6.29
N ASP A 577 7.54 22.74 -6.83
CA ASP A 577 8.15 22.65 -8.17
C ASP A 577 9.11 21.47 -8.27
N ALA A 578 10.05 21.36 -7.33
CA ALA A 578 11.01 20.26 -7.29
C ALA A 578 10.32 18.89 -7.16
N LEU A 579 9.21 18.83 -6.42
CA LEU A 579 8.42 17.61 -6.24
C LEU A 579 7.75 17.18 -7.54
N PHE A 580 7.15 18.12 -8.28
CA PHE A 580 6.49 17.81 -9.55
C PHE A 580 7.48 17.49 -10.67
N ILE A 581 8.63 18.18 -10.72
CA ILE A 581 9.73 17.85 -11.65
C ILE A 581 10.22 16.42 -11.39
N ASP A 582 10.48 16.07 -10.13
CA ASP A 582 10.87 14.72 -9.73
C ASP A 582 9.78 13.69 -10.06
N PHE A 583 8.51 14.05 -9.89
CA PHE A 583 7.37 13.20 -10.23
C PHE A 583 7.28 12.90 -11.71
N GLU A 584 7.39 13.91 -12.56
CA GLU A 584 7.37 13.75 -14.01
C GLU A 584 8.54 12.91 -14.49
N ARG A 585 9.74 13.14 -13.96
CA ARG A 585 10.96 12.43 -14.38
C ARG A 585 10.98 10.96 -13.93
N GLU A 586 10.66 10.69 -12.67
CA GLU A 586 10.96 9.38 -12.05
C GLU A 586 9.74 8.46 -11.92
N ILE A 587 8.53 9.02 -11.86
CA ILE A 587 7.32 8.27 -11.51
C ILE A 587 6.31 8.24 -12.66
N TRP A 588 6.04 9.39 -13.28
CA TRP A 588 5.17 9.49 -14.44
C TRP A 588 5.95 9.06 -15.69
N GLY A 589 6.75 9.93 -16.30
CA GLY A 589 7.51 9.61 -17.50
C GLY A 589 6.65 9.06 -18.67
N PRO A 590 7.29 8.62 -19.77
CA PRO A 590 6.59 8.18 -20.98
C PRO A 590 5.76 6.90 -20.80
N ASN A 591 5.96 6.16 -19.70
CA ASN A 591 5.20 4.95 -19.37
C ASN A 591 4.27 5.14 -18.16
N GLY A 592 4.07 6.37 -17.67
CA GLY A 592 3.36 6.64 -16.41
C GLY A 592 1.90 6.20 -16.40
N ARG A 593 1.26 6.29 -17.58
CA ARG A 593 -0.12 5.85 -17.81
C ARG A 593 -0.25 4.35 -18.08
N LYS A 594 0.85 3.64 -18.36
CA LYS A 594 0.81 2.24 -18.81
C LYS A 594 0.10 1.35 -17.78
N GLY A 595 -1.04 0.78 -18.21
CA GLY A 595 -1.82 -0.15 -17.38
C GLY A 595 -2.83 0.51 -16.42
N LEU A 596 -2.96 1.84 -16.45
CA LEU A 596 -4.00 2.59 -15.72
C LEU A 596 -5.33 2.48 -16.48
N SER A 597 -6.36 1.98 -15.81
CA SER A 597 -7.74 1.86 -16.30
C SER A 597 -8.69 2.18 -15.16
N SER A 598 -8.94 3.47 -15.00
CA SER A 598 -9.49 4.04 -13.78
C SER A 598 -10.70 4.95 -13.99
N LEU A 599 -11.78 4.55 -13.33
CA LEU A 599 -13.04 5.27 -13.07
C LEU A 599 -12.91 6.32 -11.98
N TYR A 600 -11.79 6.38 -11.26
CA TYR A 600 -11.62 7.33 -10.17
C TYR A 600 -11.92 8.76 -10.68
N PRO A 601 -12.80 9.52 -10.01
CA PRO A 601 -13.25 10.79 -10.54
C PRO A 601 -12.20 11.90 -10.37
N ASN A 602 -12.03 12.73 -11.38
CA ASN A 602 -11.45 14.05 -11.21
C ASN A 602 -12.43 14.90 -10.38
N PHE A 603 -12.10 15.09 -9.11
CA PHE A 603 -12.99 15.75 -8.16
C PHE A 603 -13.30 17.21 -8.57
N ALA A 604 -12.34 17.92 -9.18
CA ALA A 604 -12.57 19.28 -9.67
C ALA A 604 -13.63 19.32 -10.80
N VAL A 605 -13.70 18.28 -11.63
CA VAL A 605 -14.75 18.17 -12.67
C VAL A 605 -16.09 17.84 -12.03
N LEU A 606 -16.08 16.92 -11.06
CA LEU A 606 -17.25 16.50 -10.33
C LEU A 606 -17.92 17.66 -9.57
N THR A 607 -17.14 18.55 -8.96
CA THR A 607 -17.64 19.72 -8.21
C THR A 607 -17.86 20.96 -9.08
N GLY A 608 -17.76 20.82 -10.41
CA GLY A 608 -17.96 21.92 -11.36
C GLY A 608 -16.88 22.99 -11.36
N SER A 609 -15.77 22.80 -10.63
CA SER A 609 -14.61 23.70 -10.63
C SER A 609 -13.88 23.70 -11.98
N LEU A 610 -13.84 22.54 -12.65
CA LEU A 610 -13.35 22.38 -14.01
C LEU A 610 -14.50 21.87 -14.89
N ARG A 611 -14.94 22.66 -15.88
CA ARG A 611 -16.08 22.32 -16.74
C ARG A 611 -15.63 21.74 -18.07
N ASN A 612 -16.51 20.98 -18.73
CA ASN A 612 -16.33 20.42 -20.09
C ASN A 612 -15.15 19.43 -20.25
N GLU A 613 -14.78 18.75 -19.18
CA GLU A 613 -13.72 17.73 -19.18
C GLU A 613 -14.28 16.35 -18.77
N ALA A 614 -13.52 15.29 -19.06
CA ALA A 614 -13.90 13.95 -18.65
C ALA A 614 -13.80 13.79 -17.12
N VAL A 615 -14.85 13.24 -16.49
CA VAL A 615 -14.84 12.95 -15.04
C VAL A 615 -13.93 11.78 -14.72
N GLU A 616 -13.90 10.74 -15.56
CA GLU A 616 -13.07 9.54 -15.33
C GLU A 616 -11.58 9.88 -15.56
N MET A 617 -10.73 9.59 -14.57
CA MET A 617 -9.30 9.92 -14.59
C MET A 617 -8.56 9.40 -15.83
N ASP A 618 -8.84 8.16 -16.27
CA ASP A 618 -8.13 7.56 -17.41
C ASP A 618 -8.40 8.29 -18.73
N LYS A 619 -9.65 8.72 -18.95
CA LYS A 619 -10.07 9.53 -20.11
C LYS A 619 -9.59 10.97 -20.01
N PHE A 620 -9.59 11.54 -18.81
CA PHE A 620 -9.09 12.90 -18.59
C PHE A 620 -7.61 13.01 -18.96
N LEU A 621 -6.79 12.08 -18.47
CA LEU A 621 -5.35 12.07 -18.75
C LEU A 621 -5.03 11.68 -20.20
N GLU A 622 -5.87 10.85 -20.85
CA GLU A 622 -5.72 10.51 -22.26
C GLU A 622 -5.69 11.72 -23.18
N LYS A 623 -6.70 12.56 -23.03
CA LYS A 623 -6.87 13.75 -23.85
C LYS A 623 -5.67 14.70 -23.74
N GLU A 624 -5.02 14.71 -22.57
CA GLU A 624 -3.91 15.62 -22.29
C GLU A 624 -2.58 15.08 -22.79
N ASP A 625 -2.32 13.78 -22.64
CA ASP A 625 -1.14 13.14 -23.22
C ASP A 625 -1.16 13.25 -24.76
N ASP A 626 -2.35 13.14 -25.40
CA ASP A 626 -2.52 13.33 -26.84
C ASP A 626 -2.23 14.78 -27.28
N LEU A 627 -2.59 15.77 -26.47
CA LEU A 627 -2.29 17.19 -26.74
C LEU A 627 -0.81 17.50 -26.57
N GLU A 628 -0.18 17.03 -25.48
CA GLU A 628 1.26 17.18 -25.26
C GLU A 628 2.07 16.51 -26.39
N ALA A 629 1.59 15.38 -26.94
CA ALA A 629 2.23 14.73 -28.09
C ALA A 629 2.09 15.50 -29.40
N LEU A 630 0.94 16.16 -29.63
CA LEU A 630 0.72 17.01 -30.80
C LEU A 630 1.57 18.29 -30.75
N ASP A 631 1.67 18.94 -29.59
CA ASP A 631 2.50 20.14 -29.41
C ASP A 631 3.98 19.84 -29.68
N LEU A 632 4.47 18.66 -29.28
CA LEU A 632 5.84 18.21 -29.59
C LEU A 632 6.06 17.92 -31.08
N MET A 633 5.03 17.48 -31.81
CA MET A 633 5.11 17.26 -33.26
C MET A 633 5.10 18.57 -34.03
N ASP A 634 4.32 19.55 -33.59
CA ASP A 634 4.26 20.88 -34.21
C ASP A 634 5.57 21.68 -33.96
N ASP A 635 6.20 21.51 -32.79
CA ASP A 635 7.52 22.08 -32.51
C ASP A 635 8.64 21.44 -33.36
N ASP A 636 8.58 20.13 -33.62
CA ASP A 636 9.53 19.44 -34.51
C ASP A 636 9.32 19.80 -36.00
N GLU A 637 8.07 20.03 -36.45
CA GLU A 637 7.78 20.52 -37.82
C GLU A 637 8.16 22.00 -38.03
N MET A 638 8.15 22.82 -36.98
CA MET A 638 8.58 24.23 -37.02
C MET A 638 10.12 24.40 -37.01
N ILE A 639 10.86 23.35 -36.68
CA ILE A 639 12.33 23.32 -36.67
C ILE A 639 12.89 22.63 -37.94
N SER A 640 12.06 21.95 -38.73
CA SER A 640 12.39 21.38 -40.06
C SER A 640 12.13 22.35 -41.20
#